data_AF-J7S7M8-F1
#
_entry.id   AF-J7S7M8-F1
#
_cell.length_a   1.000
_cell.length_b   1.000
_cell.length_c   1.000
_cell.angle_alpha   90.00
_cell.angle_beta   90.00
_cell.angle_gamma   90.00
#
_symmetry.space_group_name_H-M   'P 1'
#
loop_
_entity.id
_entity.type
_entity.pdbx_description
1 polymer ?
#
loop_
_entity_poly.entity_id
_entity_poly.type
_entity_poly.pdbx_seq_one_letter_code
_entity_poly.pdbx_strand_id
1 'polypeptide(L)'
;MDLLRILDTRPVPSIVDATILGVSGNVSGDYWLPTTMCTYQRELTDQIVSLHYSDILRYFETKNYKEDVVLGSMETMCRNNELVATHPYLLIDHFLPKSLVTRDVPSYLAETSGKFQVLRDLVALVQEYETDTAVVCRPGRTMDLVEALLLGSNVNVKRYDGQTIKSKLKKQKKSYSCTCHIFPSKSWDPETLPITKGTRQFDMLIAVDSSVDPDTPEMQVVLTHARSNRGRRTRAPVVRLVAINSIDHCALYFGKLYEKNSREYLENVTAAVVVLRDRVGALPPDLRPIYYQHLNYLLEWLENPLIPWPLPDVFPIQKYNSMDVERSLLSEVKFSSKRASIGNANFGESDDNDGGATNSRKRRRFRSPNEKTDALNTEDNASAPSFYETKRLKNDYSKNPTKQGMGQLTGIISSDQKMESDYHLSSNILTHKLIQNMGQLYVDILRQIKDIQMYFEMDSIEEGHITFYQEEDQKISHKLDDAKAVVADNVKKSDVLEQENKLYYTETENLEVEFASLLESLKARTPELKECTDLFEKSNSLNEEIEREQRISESKTLENEYMEREIKRADEAMQSAGEELVKVKESITSIELEIEASSNKFIAKQEDVKAGMARLNHQIEDRKETNTQFKKNLEDLTQKLQKVPISRARSSNQLASSATMTATSSSSNSTSNISSNRKIKNPA
;
A
#
# COMPACT_ATOMS: atom_id res chain seq x y z
N MET A 1 -35.92 -8.53 44.31
CA MET A 1 -34.78 -8.54 43.39
C MET A 1 -34.34 -9.97 43.22
N ASP A 2 -34.00 -10.38 41.99
CA ASP A 2 -33.90 -11.80 41.63
C ASP A 2 -32.44 -12.26 41.62
N LEU A 3 -31.98 -12.77 42.77
CA LEU A 3 -30.55 -12.99 43.05
C LEU A 3 -29.89 -14.03 42.13
N LEU A 4 -30.64 -15.03 41.69
CA LEU A 4 -30.14 -16.08 40.78
C LEU A 4 -29.63 -15.48 39.45
N ARG A 5 -30.31 -14.46 38.93
CA ARG A 5 -29.95 -13.81 37.66
C ARG A 5 -28.67 -12.97 37.72
N ILE A 6 -28.16 -12.69 38.91
CA ILE A 6 -26.88 -12.00 39.16
C ILE A 6 -25.73 -13.03 39.31
N LEU A 7 -26.06 -14.26 39.70
CA LEU A 7 -25.08 -15.35 39.86
C LEU A 7 -24.82 -16.10 38.54
N ASP A 8 -25.82 -16.20 37.64
CA ASP A 8 -25.67 -16.82 36.31
C ASP A 8 -24.99 -15.92 35.27
N THR A 9 -24.85 -14.61 35.52
CA THR A 9 -24.00 -13.77 34.68
C THR A 9 -22.53 -14.12 34.92
N ARG A 10 -21.96 -14.97 34.05
CA ARG A 10 -20.51 -15.17 33.96
C ARG A 10 -19.82 -13.80 34.01
N PRO A 11 -18.82 -13.60 34.88
CA PRO A 11 -18.11 -12.32 34.93
C PRO A 11 -17.53 -12.02 33.55
N VAL A 12 -17.64 -10.77 33.11
CA VAL A 12 -16.99 -10.33 31.88
C VAL A 12 -15.49 -10.62 32.04
N PRO A 13 -14.86 -11.41 31.15
CA PRO A 13 -13.48 -11.80 31.33
C PRO A 13 -12.60 -10.55 31.39
N SER A 14 -11.71 -10.49 32.40
CA SER A 14 -10.79 -9.36 32.59
C SER A 14 -9.97 -9.16 31.32
N ILE A 15 -10.18 -8.00 30.68
CA ILE A 15 -9.74 -7.68 29.31
C ILE A 15 -8.23 -7.87 29.16
N VAL A 16 -7.49 -7.57 30.22
CA VAL A 16 -6.10 -7.95 30.46
C VAL A 16 -5.98 -8.29 31.96
N ASP A 17 -5.09 -9.20 32.32
CA ASP A 17 -4.75 -9.45 33.72
C ASP A 17 -3.85 -8.32 34.26
N ALA A 18 -4.15 -7.78 35.44
CA ALA A 18 -3.37 -6.70 36.06
C ALA A 18 -1.91 -7.11 36.34
N THR A 19 -1.65 -8.40 36.51
CA THR A 19 -0.28 -8.95 36.65
C THR A 19 0.51 -8.87 35.35
N ILE A 20 -0.14 -9.01 34.19
CA ILE A 20 0.48 -8.90 32.85
C ILE A 20 0.76 -7.44 32.50
N LEU A 21 -0.13 -6.52 32.90
CA LEU A 21 0.06 -5.08 32.70
C LEU A 21 1.21 -4.49 33.55
N GLY A 22 1.69 -5.17 34.60
CA GLY A 22 2.75 -4.65 35.47
C GLY A 22 2.33 -3.41 36.26
N VAL A 23 1.06 -3.33 36.67
CA VAL A 23 0.50 -2.19 37.41
C VAL A 23 1.18 -2.08 38.78
N SER A 24 1.84 -0.95 39.04
CA SER A 24 2.64 -0.69 40.25
C SER A 24 1.84 -0.43 41.52
N GLY A 25 0.51 -0.29 41.41
CA GLY A 25 -0.35 0.16 42.51
C GLY A 25 -0.23 1.66 42.82
N ASN A 26 0.20 2.48 41.85
CA ASN A 26 0.41 3.91 42.01
C ASN A 26 -0.86 4.66 42.47
N VAL A 27 -0.75 5.43 43.58
CA VAL A 27 -1.80 6.31 44.13
C VAL A 27 -1.30 7.75 44.34
N SER A 28 -0.35 8.21 43.52
CA SER A 28 0.30 9.53 43.61
C SER A 28 -0.65 10.72 43.44
N GLY A 29 -1.74 10.54 42.68
CA GLY A 29 -2.57 11.64 42.17
C GLY A 29 -1.97 12.38 40.97
N ASP A 30 -0.86 11.93 40.38
CA ASP A 30 -0.35 12.38 39.08
C ASP A 30 -0.04 11.16 38.21
N TYR A 31 -0.90 10.95 37.22
CA TYR A 31 -0.95 9.77 36.37
C TYR A 31 -0.80 10.15 34.90
N TRP A 32 -0.27 9.23 34.10
CA TRP A 32 -0.24 9.39 32.64
C TRP A 32 -1.30 8.51 31.98
N LEU A 33 -1.94 9.07 30.95
CA LEU A 33 -2.79 8.36 30.02
C LEU A 33 -2.09 8.38 28.65
N PRO A 34 -1.43 7.29 28.25
CA PRO A 34 -0.73 7.26 26.98
C PRO A 34 -1.69 7.50 25.80
N THR A 35 -1.20 8.08 24.70
CA THR A 35 -2.00 8.28 23.47
C THR A 35 -1.29 7.79 22.23
N THR A 36 -2.08 7.47 21.20
CA THR A 36 -1.59 7.26 19.84
C THR A 36 -1.22 8.59 19.17
N MET A 37 -0.55 8.50 18.03
CA MET A 37 -0.45 9.57 17.03
C MET A 37 -0.93 9.02 15.69
N CYS A 38 -1.72 9.81 14.95
CA CYS A 38 -2.23 9.40 13.64
C CYS A 38 -1.10 9.33 12.59
N THR A 39 -1.36 8.72 11.43
CA THR A 39 -0.35 8.59 10.36
C THR A 39 0.22 9.95 9.94
N TYR A 40 -0.62 11.00 9.87
CA TYR A 40 -0.18 12.35 9.52
C TYR A 40 0.67 13.00 10.63
N GLN A 41 0.36 12.78 11.91
CA GLN A 41 1.19 13.22 13.03
C GLN A 41 2.58 12.55 13.01
N ARG A 42 2.65 11.25 12.71
CA ARG A 42 3.92 10.51 12.61
C ARG A 42 4.77 11.00 11.45
N GLU A 43 4.17 11.15 10.26
CA GLU A 43 4.80 11.71 9.06
C GLU A 43 5.33 13.14 9.30
N LEU A 44 4.57 14.01 9.99
CA LEU A 44 5.03 15.36 10.32
C LEU A 44 6.18 15.36 11.35
N THR A 45 6.14 14.48 12.35
CA THR A 45 7.26 14.32 13.30
C THR A 45 8.55 13.89 12.58
N ASP A 46 8.45 12.96 11.64
CA ASP A 46 9.58 12.51 10.82
C ASP A 46 10.11 13.66 9.95
N GLN A 47 9.23 14.36 9.22
CA GLN A 47 9.60 15.52 8.40
C GLN A 47 10.24 16.67 9.19
N ILE A 48 9.84 16.90 10.45
CA ILE A 48 10.53 17.85 11.33
C ILE A 48 11.95 17.37 11.63
N VAL A 49 12.14 16.09 11.99
CA VAL A 49 13.49 15.56 12.26
C VAL A 49 14.37 15.63 11.00
N SER A 50 13.85 15.27 9.83
CA SER A 50 14.58 15.39 8.55
C SER A 50 14.93 16.84 8.20
N LEU A 51 14.07 17.82 8.54
CA LEU A 51 14.36 19.24 8.32
C LEU A 51 15.54 19.73 9.16
N HIS A 52 15.65 19.27 10.42
CA HIS A 52 16.72 19.63 11.34
C HIS A 52 17.95 18.68 11.25
N TYR A 53 17.97 17.69 10.34
CA TYR A 53 19.00 16.64 10.20
C TYR A 53 20.45 17.14 10.38
N SER A 54 20.81 18.22 9.67
CA SER A 54 22.18 18.76 9.70
C SER A 54 22.54 19.39 11.04
N ASP A 55 21.58 20.01 11.72
CA ASP A 55 21.78 20.66 13.01
C ASP A 55 21.81 19.64 14.14
N ILE A 56 21.04 18.54 14.02
CA ILE A 56 21.07 17.42 14.98
C ILE A 56 22.46 16.77 14.98
N LEU A 57 23.01 16.42 13.81
CA LEU A 57 24.36 15.84 13.71
C LEU A 57 25.39 16.78 14.33
N ARG A 58 25.35 18.07 13.96
CA ARG A 58 26.27 19.08 14.46
C ARG A 58 26.18 19.28 15.97
N TYR A 59 24.97 19.26 16.53
CA TYR A 59 24.71 19.37 17.97
C TYR A 59 25.37 18.24 18.78
N PHE A 60 25.32 17.01 18.29
CA PHE A 60 25.92 15.85 18.97
C PHE A 60 27.43 15.66 18.68
N GLU A 61 27.90 16.07 17.49
CA GLU A 61 29.33 16.08 17.13
C GLU A 61 30.13 17.08 17.97
N THR A 62 29.70 18.36 18.01
CA THR A 62 30.45 19.41 18.71
C THR A 62 30.10 19.46 20.20
N LYS A 63 30.83 18.66 21.01
CA LYS A 63 30.66 18.61 22.47
C LYS A 63 30.81 19.97 23.19
N ASN A 64 31.50 20.94 22.58
CA ASN A 64 31.67 22.30 23.10
C ASN A 64 30.76 23.30 22.37
N TYR A 65 30.34 24.31 23.14
CA TYR A 65 29.11 25.09 22.96
C TYR A 65 29.23 26.25 21.95
N LYS A 66 28.08 26.69 21.42
CA LYS A 66 27.83 27.89 20.60
C LYS A 66 28.16 27.84 19.10
N GLU A 67 27.18 27.35 18.34
CA GLU A 67 26.38 28.32 17.61
C GLU A 67 25.00 28.39 18.28
N ASP A 68 24.58 29.59 18.72
CA ASP A 68 23.26 29.76 19.35
C ASP A 68 22.10 29.42 18.38
N VAL A 69 22.39 29.45 17.07
CA VAL A 69 21.55 28.95 15.97
C VAL A 69 21.21 27.47 16.15
N VAL A 70 22.19 26.61 16.45
CA VAL A 70 21.97 25.15 16.58
C VAL A 70 21.14 24.83 17.84
N LEU A 71 21.33 25.59 18.92
CA LEU A 71 20.53 25.46 20.15
C LEU A 71 19.09 25.89 19.90
N GLY A 72 18.87 27.05 19.26
CA GLY A 72 17.55 27.48 18.82
C GLY A 72 16.90 26.51 17.83
N SER A 73 17.69 25.87 16.96
CA SER A 73 17.24 24.80 16.05
C SER A 73 16.75 23.57 16.82
N MET A 74 17.48 23.12 17.84
CA MET A 74 17.03 22.00 18.69
C MET A 74 15.79 22.34 19.54
N GLU A 75 15.74 23.54 20.12
CA GLU A 75 14.57 24.01 20.88
C GLU A 75 13.33 24.14 19.97
N THR A 76 13.48 24.67 18.76
CA THR A 76 12.38 24.76 17.78
C THR A 76 11.99 23.39 17.23
N MET A 77 12.92 22.46 16.99
CA MET A 77 12.61 21.07 16.63
C MET A 77 11.76 20.38 17.70
N CYS A 78 12.17 20.49 18.98
CA CYS A 78 11.37 19.97 20.10
C CYS A 78 10.00 20.65 20.16
N ARG A 79 9.95 21.98 20.05
CA ARG A 79 8.72 22.77 20.12
C ARG A 79 7.72 22.44 19.00
N ASN A 80 8.19 22.27 17.78
CA ASN A 80 7.38 21.88 16.63
C ASN A 80 6.82 20.47 16.81
N ASN A 81 7.61 19.55 17.38
CA ASN A 81 7.13 18.23 17.76
C ASN A 81 6.06 18.26 18.87
N GLU A 82 6.14 19.17 19.86
CA GLU A 82 5.07 19.30 20.87
C GLU A 82 3.74 19.72 20.24
N LEU A 83 3.80 20.65 19.28
CA LEU A 83 2.64 21.14 18.54
C LEU A 83 2.03 20.00 17.70
N VAL A 84 2.84 19.21 17.01
CA VAL A 84 2.36 18.05 16.22
C VAL A 84 1.82 16.92 17.11
N ALA A 85 2.49 16.57 18.20
CA ALA A 85 2.06 15.52 19.14
C ALA A 85 0.71 15.85 19.80
N THR A 86 0.39 17.14 19.95
CA THR A 86 -0.91 17.61 20.44
C THR A 86 -1.93 17.72 19.32
N HIS A 87 -1.68 18.49 18.24
CA HIS A 87 -2.54 18.54 17.05
C HIS A 87 -1.82 19.16 15.82
N PRO A 88 -1.82 18.53 14.62
CA PRO A 88 -1.16 19.05 13.41
C PRO A 88 -1.42 20.54 13.08
N TYR A 89 -2.68 20.99 13.18
CA TYR A 89 -3.06 22.40 12.98
C TYR A 89 -2.49 23.43 13.98
N LEU A 90 -1.70 23.01 14.96
CA LEU A 90 -0.91 23.90 15.80
C LEU A 90 0.43 24.28 15.14
N LEU A 91 0.85 23.55 14.10
CA LEU A 91 2.02 23.85 13.27
C LEU A 91 1.64 24.25 11.83
N ILE A 92 0.60 23.63 11.24
CA ILE A 92 0.22 23.83 9.83
C ILE A 92 -1.22 24.35 9.69
N ASP A 93 -1.38 25.60 9.26
CA ASP A 93 -2.69 26.24 9.06
C ASP A 93 -3.47 25.70 7.83
N HIS A 94 -2.81 24.97 6.94
CA HIS A 94 -3.46 24.39 5.76
C HIS A 94 -4.52 23.34 6.15
N PHE A 95 -5.66 23.38 5.45
CA PHE A 95 -6.84 22.53 5.69
C PHE A 95 -7.56 22.71 7.05
N LEU A 96 -7.12 23.63 7.92
CA LEU A 96 -7.89 24.01 9.11
C LEU A 96 -9.28 24.54 8.71
N PRO A 97 -10.40 24.00 9.26
CA PRO A 97 -11.73 24.48 8.93
C PRO A 97 -11.94 25.95 9.32
N LYS A 98 -12.38 26.78 8.36
CA LYS A 98 -12.62 28.23 8.54
C LYS A 98 -13.66 28.58 9.63
N SER A 99 -14.41 27.58 10.11
CA SER A 99 -15.30 27.68 11.26
C SER A 99 -15.14 26.41 12.09
N LEU A 100 -14.72 26.55 13.34
CA LEU A 100 -14.52 25.43 14.27
C LEU A 100 -15.82 25.01 14.99
N VAL A 101 -16.98 25.48 14.53
CA VAL A 101 -18.29 25.34 15.22
C VAL A 101 -19.27 24.48 14.43
N THR A 102 -18.87 23.92 13.28
CA THR A 102 -19.72 23.00 12.51
C THR A 102 -19.67 21.58 13.10
N ARG A 103 -20.78 20.83 12.97
CA ARG A 103 -21.03 19.57 13.69
C ARG A 103 -20.03 18.45 13.36
N ASP A 104 -19.34 18.57 12.23
CA ASP A 104 -18.33 17.67 11.68
C ASP A 104 -16.92 17.90 12.24
N VAL A 105 -16.59 19.13 12.68
CA VAL A 105 -15.26 19.49 13.20
C VAL A 105 -14.81 18.63 14.40
N PRO A 106 -15.64 18.35 15.43
CA PRO A 106 -15.20 17.54 16.57
C PRO A 106 -14.72 16.14 16.17
N SER A 107 -15.40 15.49 15.22
CA SER A 107 -15.01 14.18 14.71
C SER A 107 -13.71 14.27 13.90
N TYR A 108 -13.57 15.31 13.07
CA TYR A 108 -12.39 15.51 12.22
C TYR A 108 -11.12 15.85 13.03
N LEU A 109 -11.23 16.63 14.10
CA LEU A 109 -10.12 16.90 15.03
C LEU A 109 -9.71 15.62 15.80
N ALA A 110 -10.67 14.78 16.18
CA ALA A 110 -10.38 13.48 16.80
C ALA A 110 -9.74 12.48 15.81
N GLU A 111 -10.08 12.52 14.52
CA GLU A 111 -9.45 11.70 13.48
C GLU A 111 -8.03 12.18 13.13
N THR A 112 -7.79 13.50 13.16
CA THR A 112 -6.50 14.10 12.81
C THR A 112 -5.51 14.22 13.98
N SER A 113 -5.92 13.99 15.23
CA SER A 113 -5.01 13.81 16.37
C SER A 113 -5.41 12.64 17.29
N GLY A 114 -4.50 11.68 17.46
CA GLY A 114 -4.70 10.54 18.38
C GLY A 114 -4.84 10.96 19.85
N LYS A 115 -4.24 12.11 20.23
CA LYS A 115 -4.43 12.71 21.56
C LYS A 115 -5.85 13.25 21.73
N PHE A 116 -6.43 13.84 20.67
CA PHE A 116 -7.81 14.33 20.67
C PHE A 116 -8.82 13.19 20.63
N GLN A 117 -8.50 12.07 19.97
CA GLN A 117 -9.30 10.84 20.06
C GLN A 117 -9.40 10.35 21.51
N VAL A 118 -8.27 10.20 22.21
CA VAL A 118 -8.24 9.75 23.62
C VAL A 118 -8.99 10.73 24.54
N LEU A 119 -8.82 12.05 24.34
CA LEU A 119 -9.55 13.06 25.10
C LEU A 119 -11.07 12.97 24.86
N ARG A 120 -11.51 12.82 23.61
CA ARG A 120 -12.93 12.66 23.26
C ARG A 120 -13.52 11.42 23.91
N ASP A 121 -12.82 10.28 23.82
CA ASP A 121 -13.31 9.00 24.31
C ASP A 121 -13.36 8.98 25.85
N LEU A 122 -12.38 9.58 26.54
CA LEU A 122 -12.42 9.80 27.99
C LEU A 122 -13.57 10.74 28.42
N VAL A 123 -13.76 11.87 27.72
CA VAL A 123 -14.86 12.79 28.01
C VAL A 123 -16.23 12.14 27.71
N ALA A 124 -16.29 11.18 26.80
CA ALA A 124 -17.50 10.42 26.51
C ALA A 124 -17.92 9.49 27.67
N LEU A 125 -17.01 9.10 28.56
CA LEU A 125 -17.32 8.44 29.83
C LEU A 125 -17.69 9.47 30.92
N VAL A 126 -16.85 10.50 31.09
CA VAL A 126 -17.00 11.50 32.17
C VAL A 126 -18.29 12.33 32.05
N GLN A 127 -18.84 12.49 30.83
CA GLN A 127 -20.11 13.19 30.60
C GLN A 127 -21.33 12.54 31.29
N GLU A 128 -21.28 11.24 31.61
CA GLU A 128 -22.40 10.54 32.24
C GLU A 128 -22.58 10.89 33.73
N TYR A 129 -21.54 11.44 34.37
CA TYR A 129 -21.51 11.79 35.79
C TYR A 129 -21.69 13.31 36.02
N GLU A 130 -22.20 13.73 37.20
CA GLU A 130 -22.32 15.15 37.58
C GLU A 130 -20.99 15.77 38.07
N THR A 131 -19.97 15.75 37.21
CA THR A 131 -18.59 16.17 37.55
C THR A 131 -18.24 17.57 37.02
N ASP A 132 -17.43 18.31 37.78
CA ASP A 132 -16.69 19.47 37.27
C ASP A 132 -15.25 19.00 36.96
N THR A 133 -14.87 18.98 35.67
CA THR A 133 -13.55 18.52 35.20
C THR A 133 -12.71 19.70 34.72
N ALA A 134 -11.48 19.83 35.23
CA ALA A 134 -10.52 20.82 34.73
C ALA A 134 -9.76 20.26 33.53
N VAL A 135 -9.55 21.08 32.50
CA VAL A 135 -8.74 20.76 31.32
C VAL A 135 -7.73 21.88 31.14
N VAL A 136 -6.44 21.57 31.24
CA VAL A 136 -5.36 22.55 31.13
C VAL A 136 -4.59 22.31 29.84
N CYS A 137 -4.40 23.39 29.07
CA CYS A 137 -3.64 23.36 27.84
C CYS A 137 -3.01 24.73 27.52
N ARG A 138 -2.05 24.74 26.61
CA ARG A 138 -1.40 25.94 26.06
C ARG A 138 -2.41 27.04 25.66
N PRO A 139 -2.21 28.32 26.05
CA PRO A 139 -3.10 29.42 25.64
C PRO A 139 -3.15 29.62 24.12
N GLY A 140 -4.20 30.30 23.65
CA GLY A 140 -4.43 30.56 22.22
C GLY A 140 -5.00 29.34 21.48
N ARG A 141 -4.46 29.04 20.29
CA ARG A 141 -5.06 28.08 19.33
C ARG A 141 -5.32 26.69 19.92
N THR A 142 -4.52 26.22 20.88
CA THR A 142 -4.77 24.92 21.53
C THR A 142 -6.07 24.94 22.35
N MET A 143 -6.36 26.03 23.08
CA MET A 143 -7.67 26.20 23.75
C MET A 143 -8.82 26.24 22.75
N ASP A 144 -8.62 26.84 21.57
CA ASP A 144 -9.65 26.90 20.53
C ASP A 144 -9.96 25.51 19.95
N LEU A 145 -8.93 24.71 19.64
CA LEU A 145 -9.11 23.33 19.17
C LEU A 145 -9.71 22.42 20.25
N VAL A 146 -9.36 22.63 21.53
CA VAL A 146 -9.96 21.89 22.66
C VAL A 146 -11.41 22.32 22.89
N GLU A 147 -11.76 23.61 22.81
CA GLU A 147 -13.16 24.05 22.84
C GLU A 147 -13.95 23.41 21.68
N ALA A 148 -13.38 23.42 20.47
CA ALA A 148 -13.97 22.85 19.26
C ALA A 148 -14.23 21.34 19.39
N LEU A 149 -13.29 20.56 19.91
CA LEU A 149 -13.47 19.14 20.20
C LEU A 149 -14.62 18.92 21.20
N LEU A 150 -14.63 19.68 22.29
CA LEU A 150 -15.65 19.57 23.35
C LEU A 150 -17.05 20.05 22.90
N LEU A 151 -17.20 20.68 21.72
CA LEU A 151 -18.51 20.92 21.11
C LEU A 151 -19.23 19.64 20.67
N GLY A 152 -18.48 18.56 20.42
CA GLY A 152 -19.03 17.25 20.02
C GLY A 152 -19.60 16.43 21.18
N SER A 153 -19.18 16.73 22.41
CA SER A 153 -19.58 16.01 23.63
C SER A 153 -20.81 16.66 24.29
N ASN A 154 -21.56 15.88 25.08
CA ASN A 154 -22.72 16.38 25.82
C ASN A 154 -22.28 17.04 27.14
N VAL A 155 -21.50 18.12 27.05
CA VAL A 155 -20.78 18.73 28.18
C VAL A 155 -20.90 20.26 28.17
N ASN A 156 -21.06 20.86 29.35
CA ASN A 156 -20.99 22.30 29.50
C ASN A 156 -19.52 22.75 29.40
N VAL A 157 -19.17 23.71 28.53
CA VAL A 157 -17.76 24.19 28.40
C VAL A 157 -17.65 25.64 28.89
N LYS A 158 -16.71 25.88 29.81
CA LYS A 158 -16.31 27.21 30.32
C LYS A 158 -14.83 27.45 29.98
N ARG A 159 -14.44 28.68 29.60
CA ARG A 159 -13.04 29.09 29.34
C ARG A 159 -12.59 30.18 30.30
N TYR A 160 -11.32 30.12 30.73
CA TYR A 160 -10.69 31.07 31.67
C TYR A 160 -9.65 31.98 30.99
N ASP A 161 -9.95 32.36 29.74
CA ASP A 161 -9.13 33.20 28.84
C ASP A 161 -9.96 34.38 28.28
N GLY A 162 -11.20 34.57 28.73
CA GLY A 162 -12.15 35.58 28.25
C GLY A 162 -12.68 35.36 26.82
N GLN A 163 -11.90 34.68 25.97
CA GLN A 163 -12.24 34.31 24.60
C GLN A 163 -13.13 33.05 24.56
N THR A 164 -13.96 32.94 23.52
CA THR A 164 -14.93 31.83 23.35
C THR A 164 -15.44 31.79 21.91
N ILE A 165 -15.33 30.64 21.23
CA ILE A 165 -15.72 30.51 19.81
C ILE A 165 -17.25 30.59 19.65
N LYS A 166 -18.02 30.14 20.66
CA LYS A 166 -19.51 30.12 20.68
C LYS A 166 -20.21 31.47 20.59
N SER A 167 -19.49 32.61 20.52
CA SER A 167 -19.98 33.97 20.77
C SER A 167 -21.21 34.46 19.99
N LYS A 168 -21.61 33.78 18.90
CA LYS A 168 -22.74 34.19 18.03
C LYS A 168 -23.91 33.19 17.94
N LEU A 169 -23.85 32.01 18.58
CA LEU A 169 -24.98 31.07 18.54
C LEU A 169 -26.01 31.37 19.65
N LYS A 170 -27.30 31.39 19.28
CA LYS A 170 -28.40 31.55 20.24
C LYS A 170 -28.37 30.43 21.28
N LYS A 171 -28.26 30.80 22.56
CA LYS A 171 -28.16 29.88 23.70
C LYS A 171 -29.41 28.99 23.84
N GLN A 172 -29.43 27.84 23.16
CA GLN A 172 -30.26 26.71 23.60
C GLN A 172 -29.71 26.25 24.96
N LYS A 173 -30.46 26.49 26.03
CA LYS A 173 -30.11 26.07 27.39
C LYS A 173 -30.32 24.56 27.57
N LYS A 174 -29.51 23.75 26.90
CA LYS A 174 -29.25 22.37 27.35
C LYS A 174 -28.34 22.48 28.58
N SER A 175 -28.80 21.98 29.71
CA SER A 175 -27.96 21.84 30.90
C SER A 175 -27.45 20.41 30.89
N TYR A 176 -26.13 20.25 30.74
CA TYR A 176 -25.49 18.95 30.86
C TYR A 176 -25.10 18.67 32.32
N SER A 177 -24.93 17.40 32.67
CA SER A 177 -24.46 16.90 33.97
C SER A 177 -23.02 17.31 34.25
N CYS A 178 -22.13 17.07 33.29
CA CYS A 178 -20.71 17.36 33.36
C CYS A 178 -20.39 18.79 32.88
N THR A 179 -19.38 19.42 33.49
CA THR A 179 -18.77 20.65 32.98
C THR A 179 -17.25 20.50 32.78
N CYS A 180 -16.76 20.78 31.58
CA CYS A 180 -15.33 20.99 31.33
C CYS A 180 -14.96 22.47 31.49
N HIS A 181 -13.97 22.73 32.35
CA HIS A 181 -13.36 24.03 32.59
C HIS A 181 -12.00 24.10 31.91
N ILE A 182 -11.87 24.87 30.83
CA ILE A 182 -10.61 25.02 30.08
C ILE A 182 -9.79 26.18 30.66
N PHE A 183 -8.63 25.87 31.23
CA PHE A 183 -7.65 26.83 31.75
C PHE A 183 -6.41 26.89 30.84
N PRO A 184 -5.79 28.07 30.66
CA PRO A 184 -4.49 28.15 30.01
C PRO A 184 -3.37 27.65 30.95
N SER A 185 -2.32 27.04 30.41
CA SER A 185 -1.17 26.53 31.18
C SER A 185 -0.18 27.61 31.65
N LYS A 186 -0.38 28.85 31.21
CA LYS A 186 0.35 30.05 31.60
C LYS A 186 -0.60 31.24 31.57
N SER A 187 -0.32 32.27 32.36
CA SER A 187 -1.09 33.53 32.43
C SER A 187 -2.59 33.31 32.69
N TRP A 188 -2.93 32.47 33.68
CA TRP A 188 -4.25 32.49 34.29
C TRP A 188 -4.22 33.33 35.58
N ASP A 189 -4.72 34.57 35.51
CA ASP A 189 -4.91 35.40 36.69
C ASP A 189 -6.22 35.03 37.42
N PRO A 190 -6.17 34.40 38.61
CA PRO A 190 -7.38 33.99 39.32
C PRO A 190 -8.21 35.17 39.85
N GLU A 191 -7.63 36.38 39.90
CA GLU A 191 -8.32 37.61 40.30
C GLU A 191 -9.19 38.18 39.17
N THR A 192 -8.77 38.06 37.91
CA THR A 192 -9.49 38.65 36.76
C THR A 192 -10.60 37.72 36.26
N LEU A 193 -10.35 36.41 36.27
CA LEU A 193 -11.29 35.36 35.85
C LEU A 193 -11.45 34.30 36.95
N PRO A 194 -12.13 34.64 38.07
CA PRO A 194 -12.30 33.74 39.20
C PRO A 194 -13.16 32.52 38.86
N ILE A 195 -12.85 31.38 39.50
CA ILE A 195 -13.68 30.18 39.44
C ILE A 195 -15.09 30.53 39.94
N THR A 196 -16.12 30.09 39.19
CA THR A 196 -17.49 30.57 39.41
C THR A 196 -18.00 30.09 40.77
N LYS A 197 -18.62 30.99 41.56
CA LYS A 197 -19.04 30.77 42.97
C LYS A 197 -20.10 29.67 43.23
N GLY A 198 -20.40 28.83 42.24
CA GLY A 198 -21.25 27.64 42.34
C GLY A 198 -20.66 26.41 41.63
N THR A 199 -19.36 26.43 41.32
CA THR A 199 -18.59 25.24 40.86
C THR A 199 -18.33 24.34 42.06
N ARG A 200 -18.40 23.01 41.89
CA ARG A 200 -18.05 22.03 42.93
C ARG A 200 -16.51 21.98 43.11
N GLN A 201 -16.02 20.99 43.86
CA GLN A 201 -14.63 20.57 43.73
C GLN A 201 -14.37 20.14 42.27
N PHE A 202 -13.14 20.30 41.76
CA PHE A 202 -12.78 19.59 40.53
C PHE A 202 -12.51 18.13 40.86
N ASP A 203 -13.16 17.21 40.15
CA ASP A 203 -13.05 15.78 40.42
C ASP A 203 -11.79 15.17 39.77
N MET A 204 -11.35 15.75 38.63
CA MET A 204 -10.11 15.42 37.91
C MET A 204 -9.58 16.66 37.16
N LEU A 205 -8.25 16.72 36.96
CA LEU A 205 -7.57 17.67 36.08
C LEU A 205 -6.88 16.92 34.93
N ILE A 206 -7.22 17.27 33.69
CA ILE A 206 -6.63 16.69 32.48
C ILE A 206 -5.58 17.67 31.93
N ALA A 207 -4.33 17.21 31.80
CA ALA A 207 -3.26 17.98 31.17
C ALA A 207 -3.09 17.53 29.70
N VAL A 208 -3.31 18.45 28.75
CA VAL A 208 -3.32 18.13 27.31
C VAL A 208 -1.92 18.20 26.68
N ASP A 209 -1.00 19.01 27.21
CA ASP A 209 0.33 19.18 26.64
C ASP A 209 1.43 19.35 27.70
N SER A 210 2.68 19.11 27.27
CA SER A 210 3.92 19.21 28.05
C SER A 210 4.10 20.53 28.83
N SER A 211 3.44 21.62 28.44
CA SER A 211 3.55 22.91 29.13
C SER A 211 2.80 22.98 30.47
N VAL A 212 1.98 21.97 30.81
CA VAL A 212 1.24 21.92 32.08
C VAL A 212 2.12 21.41 33.22
N ASP A 213 2.43 22.32 34.14
CA ASP A 213 3.21 22.06 35.34
C ASP A 213 2.33 22.20 36.60
N PRO A 214 1.98 21.09 37.29
CA PRO A 214 0.99 21.13 38.37
C PRO A 214 1.50 21.80 39.64
N ASP A 215 2.81 21.93 39.83
CA ASP A 215 3.40 22.55 41.03
C ASP A 215 3.47 24.08 40.93
N THR A 216 3.01 24.66 39.80
CA THR A 216 2.79 26.11 39.69
C THR A 216 1.67 26.59 40.62
N PRO A 217 1.76 27.81 41.19
CA PRO A 217 0.76 28.33 42.13
C PRO A 217 -0.62 28.46 41.48
N GLU A 218 -0.68 28.84 40.21
CA GLU A 218 -1.90 28.86 39.38
C GLU A 218 -2.60 27.49 39.41
N MET A 219 -1.89 26.41 39.08
CA MET A 219 -2.48 25.07 39.03
C MET A 219 -2.80 24.50 40.41
N GLN A 220 -2.04 24.85 41.46
CA GLN A 220 -2.38 24.47 42.84
C GLN A 220 -3.73 25.03 43.32
N VAL A 221 -4.11 26.24 42.89
CA VAL A 221 -5.44 26.82 43.18
C VAL A 221 -6.57 25.99 42.53
N VAL A 222 -6.36 25.49 41.31
CA VAL A 222 -7.32 24.60 40.65
C VAL A 222 -7.38 23.25 41.39
N LEU A 223 -6.23 22.63 41.65
CA LEU A 223 -6.14 21.30 42.27
C LEU A 223 -6.71 21.22 43.70
N THR A 224 -6.73 22.34 44.43
CA THR A 224 -7.25 22.43 45.80
C THR A 224 -8.66 23.04 45.90
N HIS A 225 -9.27 23.45 44.77
CA HIS A 225 -10.55 24.14 44.77
C HIS A 225 -11.66 23.36 45.50
N ALA A 226 -12.30 24.01 46.47
CA ALA A 226 -13.36 23.49 47.33
C ALA A 226 -13.04 22.18 48.09
N ARG A 227 -11.76 21.80 48.22
CA ARG A 227 -11.30 20.61 48.96
C ARG A 227 -10.84 20.98 50.37
N SER A 228 -10.86 20.00 51.28
CA SER A 228 -10.40 20.17 52.67
C SER A 228 -8.90 19.86 52.79
N ASN A 229 -8.16 20.72 53.51
CA ASN A 229 -6.74 20.55 53.81
C ASN A 229 -6.41 19.36 54.76
N ARG A 230 -7.39 18.50 55.10
CA ARG A 230 -7.21 17.33 55.97
C ARG A 230 -7.82 16.07 55.34
N GLY A 231 -6.96 15.18 54.82
CA GLY A 231 -7.33 13.84 54.34
C GLY A 231 -6.62 13.42 53.05
N ARG A 232 -6.87 12.20 52.55
CA ARG A 232 -6.33 11.69 51.26
C ARG A 232 -6.96 12.34 49.99
N ARG A 233 -7.73 13.42 50.13
CA ARG A 233 -8.44 14.11 49.02
C ARG A 233 -8.01 15.58 48.85
N THR A 234 -6.86 15.98 49.38
CA THR A 234 -6.32 17.35 49.38
C THR A 234 -6.11 17.94 47.97
N ARG A 235 -5.71 17.13 46.99
CA ARG A 235 -5.57 17.51 45.57
C ARG A 235 -6.54 16.71 44.70
N ALA A 236 -6.97 17.28 43.58
CA ALA A 236 -7.59 16.52 42.50
C ALA A 236 -6.55 15.65 41.77
N PRO A 237 -6.91 14.45 41.28
CA PRO A 237 -6.03 13.66 40.41
C PRO A 237 -5.70 14.40 39.11
N VAL A 238 -4.44 14.37 38.72
CA VAL A 238 -3.94 14.82 37.43
C VAL A 238 -3.83 13.62 36.49
N VAL A 239 -4.38 13.74 35.28
CA VAL A 239 -4.23 12.77 34.19
C VAL A 239 -3.60 13.46 32.98
N ARG A 240 -2.38 13.08 32.65
CA ARG A 240 -1.58 13.68 31.57
C ARG A 240 -1.74 12.91 30.26
N LEU A 241 -2.21 13.57 29.21
CA LEU A 241 -2.33 13.00 27.87
C LEU A 241 -0.98 13.02 27.15
N VAL A 242 -0.33 11.87 27.02
CA VAL A 242 1.07 11.75 26.60
C VAL A 242 1.21 10.82 25.42
N ALA A 243 1.58 11.33 24.24
CA ALA A 243 1.75 10.47 23.08
C ALA A 243 2.97 9.54 23.27
N ILE A 244 2.77 8.21 23.16
CA ILE A 244 3.84 7.24 23.40
C ILE A 244 5.00 7.48 22.44
N ASN A 245 6.23 7.41 22.98
CA ASN A 245 7.49 7.58 22.25
C ASN A 245 7.69 8.95 21.57
N SER A 246 6.80 9.92 21.79
CA SER A 246 6.96 11.29 21.29
C SER A 246 7.78 12.16 22.25
N ILE A 247 7.99 13.43 21.87
CA ILE A 247 8.49 14.49 22.74
C ILE A 247 7.73 14.60 24.08
N ASP A 248 6.42 14.34 24.13
CA ASP A 248 5.65 14.35 25.39
C ASP A 248 6.20 13.30 26.37
N HIS A 249 6.48 12.10 25.85
CA HIS A 249 6.99 10.98 26.65
C HIS A 249 8.42 11.25 27.11
N CYS A 250 9.26 11.78 26.21
CA CYS A 250 10.64 12.17 26.50
C CYS A 250 10.69 13.26 27.57
N ALA A 251 9.91 14.33 27.43
CA ALA A 251 9.83 15.42 28.39
C ALA A 251 9.32 14.96 29.77
N LEU A 252 8.29 14.11 29.81
CA LEU A 252 7.74 13.57 31.06
C LEU A 252 8.74 12.66 31.79
N TYR A 253 9.48 11.83 31.06
CA TYR A 253 10.43 10.90 31.64
C TYR A 253 11.72 11.60 32.09
N PHE A 254 12.39 12.32 31.18
CA PHE A 254 13.64 13.00 31.51
C PHE A 254 13.44 14.20 32.43
N GLY A 255 12.27 14.84 32.43
CA GLY A 255 11.92 15.92 33.36
C GLY A 255 11.74 15.47 34.83
N LYS A 256 11.78 14.16 35.11
CA LYS A 256 11.89 13.59 36.47
C LYS A 256 13.33 13.26 36.88
N LEU A 257 14.26 13.24 35.92
CA LEU A 257 15.67 12.89 36.12
C LEU A 257 16.59 14.12 36.06
N TYR A 258 16.16 15.16 35.36
CA TYR A 258 16.95 16.34 35.00
C TYR A 258 16.11 17.61 35.06
N GLU A 259 16.73 18.75 35.38
CA GLU A 259 16.06 20.04 35.32
C GLU A 259 15.73 20.43 33.87
N LYS A 260 14.55 21.04 33.65
CA LYS A 260 14.00 21.37 32.31
C LYS A 260 14.90 22.28 31.47
N ASN A 261 15.76 23.08 32.11
CA ASN A 261 16.70 24.00 31.46
C ASN A 261 18.13 23.44 31.40
N SER A 262 18.36 22.20 31.84
CA SER A 262 19.69 21.59 31.83
C SER A 262 20.09 21.10 30.45
N ARG A 263 21.40 21.16 30.15
CA ARG A 263 21.97 20.59 28.92
C ARG A 263 21.64 19.10 28.78
N GLU A 264 21.79 18.33 29.86
CA GLU A 264 21.51 16.89 29.86
C GLU A 264 20.04 16.56 29.56
N TYR A 265 19.09 17.40 30.03
CA TYR A 265 17.69 17.26 29.64
C TYR A 265 17.51 17.44 28.12
N LEU A 266 18.03 18.53 27.55
CA LEU A 266 17.88 18.78 26.11
C LEU A 266 18.58 17.72 25.24
N GLU A 267 19.78 17.27 25.62
CA GLU A 267 20.52 16.21 24.91
C GLU A 267 19.78 14.86 24.95
N ASN A 268 19.32 14.41 26.13
CA ASN A 268 18.59 13.14 26.23
C ASN A 268 17.22 13.21 25.54
N VAL A 269 16.53 14.36 25.60
CA VAL A 269 15.22 14.55 24.97
C VAL A 269 15.33 14.61 23.43
N THR A 270 16.28 15.37 22.88
CA THR A 270 16.49 15.42 21.42
C THR A 270 16.94 14.05 20.88
N ALA A 271 17.90 13.40 21.55
CA ALA A 271 18.36 12.07 21.15
C ALA A 271 17.22 11.03 21.16
N ALA A 272 16.40 11.02 22.21
CA ALA A 272 15.26 10.12 22.30
C ALA A 272 14.19 10.38 21.23
N VAL A 273 13.86 11.65 20.92
CA VAL A 273 12.93 11.97 19.83
C VAL A 273 13.42 11.46 18.47
N VAL A 274 14.72 11.62 18.19
CA VAL A 274 15.32 11.20 16.91
C VAL A 274 15.47 9.68 16.80
N VAL A 275 15.74 8.96 17.90
CA VAL A 275 15.86 7.49 17.90
C VAL A 275 14.51 6.78 17.99
N LEU A 276 13.50 7.39 18.62
CA LEU A 276 12.18 6.76 18.80
C LEU A 276 11.18 7.04 17.67
N ARG A 277 11.48 7.93 16.72
CA ARG A 277 10.57 8.40 15.66
C ARG A 277 9.78 7.28 14.95
N ASP A 278 10.46 6.21 14.54
CA ASP A 278 9.85 5.03 13.89
C ASP A 278 8.68 4.45 14.69
N ARG A 279 8.77 4.54 16.03
CA ARG A 279 7.86 3.93 17.01
C ARG A 279 6.95 4.95 17.70
N VAL A 280 6.94 6.21 17.25
CA VAL A 280 6.06 7.28 17.76
C VAL A 280 4.59 6.89 17.61
N GLY A 281 3.81 7.07 18.68
CA GLY A 281 2.36 6.85 18.71
C GLY A 281 1.92 5.38 18.69
N ALA A 282 2.84 4.41 18.73
CA ALA A 282 2.51 2.99 18.69
C ALA A 282 2.29 2.43 20.12
N LEU A 283 1.04 2.10 20.46
CA LEU A 283 0.72 1.45 21.74
C LEU A 283 1.36 0.04 21.83
N PRO A 284 1.92 -0.36 22.99
CA PRO A 284 2.23 -1.74 23.32
C PRO A 284 1.02 -2.67 23.10
N PRO A 285 1.22 -3.95 22.73
CA PRO A 285 0.13 -4.89 22.46
C PRO A 285 -0.93 -4.94 23.56
N ASP A 286 -0.47 -4.93 24.81
CA ASP A 286 -1.25 -5.15 26.03
C ASP A 286 -2.20 -3.97 26.35
N LEU A 287 -1.83 -2.76 25.92
CA LEU A 287 -2.70 -1.59 26.06
C LEU A 287 -3.76 -1.51 24.95
N ARG A 288 -3.54 -2.08 23.76
CA ARG A 288 -4.45 -1.91 22.61
C ARG A 288 -5.91 -2.29 22.89
N PRO A 289 -6.23 -3.41 23.59
CA PRO A 289 -7.61 -3.77 23.92
C PRO A 289 -8.38 -2.66 24.68
N ILE A 290 -7.71 -1.96 25.60
CA ILE A 290 -8.32 -0.90 26.42
C ILE A 290 -8.75 0.29 25.54
N TYR A 291 -7.94 0.64 24.54
CA TYR A 291 -8.23 1.75 23.62
C TYR A 291 -9.22 1.36 22.52
N TYR A 292 -9.20 0.10 22.06
CA TYR A 292 -10.25 -0.42 21.18
C TYR A 292 -11.63 -0.52 21.87
N GLN A 293 -11.67 -0.57 23.19
CA GLN A 293 -12.89 -0.49 24.01
C GLN A 293 -13.16 0.94 24.54
N HIS A 294 -12.67 1.97 23.85
CA HIS A 294 -12.92 3.39 24.16
C HIS A 294 -12.67 3.77 25.63
N LEU A 295 -11.64 3.17 26.25
CA LEU A 295 -11.23 3.42 27.64
C LEU A 295 -12.23 2.98 28.72
N ASN A 296 -13.24 2.16 28.41
CA ASN A 296 -14.22 1.64 29.39
C ASN A 296 -13.57 1.00 30.64
N TYR A 297 -12.33 0.49 30.51
CA TYR A 297 -11.52 -0.03 31.62
C TYR A 297 -11.25 1.01 32.74
N LEU A 298 -11.36 2.31 32.46
CA LEU A 298 -11.15 3.39 33.43
C LEU A 298 -12.40 3.70 34.29
N LEU A 299 -13.57 3.12 34.00
CA LEU A 299 -14.83 3.46 34.67
C LEU A 299 -14.77 3.26 36.21
N GLU A 300 -14.23 2.14 36.69
CA GLU A 300 -14.09 1.86 38.12
C GLU A 300 -13.25 2.93 38.84
N TRP A 301 -12.19 3.42 38.18
CA TRP A 301 -11.34 4.50 38.71
C TRP A 301 -12.02 5.87 38.63
N LEU A 302 -12.83 6.15 37.59
CA LEU A 302 -13.61 7.38 37.48
C LEU A 302 -14.68 7.47 38.58
N GLU A 303 -15.32 6.36 38.93
CA GLU A 303 -16.27 6.29 40.05
C GLU A 303 -15.58 6.42 41.41
N ASN A 304 -14.39 5.82 41.56
CA ASN A 304 -13.62 5.85 42.79
C ASN A 304 -12.16 6.27 42.57
N PRO A 305 -11.86 7.58 42.44
CA PRO A 305 -10.49 8.09 42.24
C PRO A 305 -9.52 7.95 43.43
N LEU A 306 -9.86 7.06 44.38
CA LEU A 306 -9.01 6.58 45.48
C LEU A 306 -8.40 5.19 45.21
N ILE A 307 -8.89 4.50 44.17
CA ILE A 307 -8.32 3.25 43.66
C ILE A 307 -6.99 3.58 42.95
N PRO A 308 -5.98 2.69 42.99
CA PRO A 308 -4.76 2.86 42.20
C PRO A 308 -5.04 3.09 40.71
N TRP A 309 -4.13 3.78 40.02
CA TRP A 309 -4.26 3.96 38.57
C TRP A 309 -4.21 2.59 37.86
N PRO A 310 -5.19 2.25 36.99
CA PRO A 310 -5.31 0.91 36.42
C PRO A 310 -4.39 0.66 35.21
N LEU A 311 -3.70 1.69 34.71
CA LEU A 311 -2.71 1.55 33.63
C LEU A 311 -1.28 1.48 34.21
N PRO A 312 -0.30 0.97 33.45
CA PRO A 312 1.10 0.94 33.88
C PRO A 312 1.65 2.35 34.12
N ASP A 313 2.73 2.46 34.91
CA ASP A 313 3.49 3.71 35.06
C ASP A 313 4.24 4.09 33.76
N VAL A 314 4.82 5.30 33.76
CA VAL A 314 5.59 5.86 32.63
C VAL A 314 6.70 4.89 32.20
N PHE A 315 6.65 4.42 30.96
CA PHE A 315 7.64 3.46 30.46
C PHE A 315 9.05 4.08 30.42
N PRO A 316 10.09 3.37 30.90
CA PRO A 316 11.44 3.93 30.94
C PRO A 316 12.03 4.08 29.53
N ILE A 317 12.57 5.27 29.25
CA ILE A 317 13.27 5.56 28.00
C ILE A 317 14.77 5.34 28.22
N GLN A 318 15.44 4.73 27.24
CA GLN A 318 16.89 4.52 27.28
C GLN A 318 17.63 5.85 27.08
N LYS A 319 18.78 6.01 27.73
CA LYS A 319 19.70 7.12 27.42
C LYS A 319 20.45 6.78 26.14
N TYR A 320 20.32 7.63 25.13
CA TYR A 320 20.93 7.43 23.80
C TYR A 320 22.19 8.28 23.65
N ASN A 321 23.19 7.75 22.93
CA ASN A 321 24.45 8.44 22.66
C ASN A 321 24.43 9.08 21.26
N SER A 322 25.41 9.93 20.96
CA SER A 322 25.66 10.47 19.60
C SER A 322 25.59 9.37 18.53
N MET A 323 26.30 8.26 18.75
CA MET A 323 26.33 7.11 17.83
C MET A 323 24.95 6.48 17.56
N ASP A 324 24.01 6.56 18.51
CA ASP A 324 22.66 6.02 18.37
C ASP A 324 21.78 6.99 17.57
N VAL A 325 21.95 8.30 17.77
CA VAL A 325 21.32 9.37 16.97
C VAL A 325 21.83 9.32 15.52
N GLU A 326 23.15 9.28 15.32
CA GLU A 326 23.80 9.09 14.02
C GLU A 326 23.27 7.84 13.32
N ARG A 327 23.19 6.69 14.03
CA ARG A 327 22.62 5.45 13.49
C ARG A 327 21.15 5.58 13.09
N SER A 328 20.34 6.31 13.85
CA SER A 328 18.95 6.61 13.48
C SER A 328 18.90 7.46 12.21
N LEU A 329 19.66 8.55 12.15
CA LEU A 329 19.71 9.47 11.00
C LEU A 329 20.23 8.79 9.73
N LEU A 330 21.23 7.91 9.84
CA LEU A 330 21.74 7.10 8.72
C LEU A 330 20.70 6.13 8.12
N SER A 331 19.57 5.89 8.79
CA SER A 331 18.48 5.10 8.22
C SER A 331 17.65 5.87 7.17
N GLU A 332 17.54 7.21 7.27
CA GLU A 332 16.92 8.09 6.26
C GLU A 332 17.75 8.15 4.97
N VAL A 333 19.07 7.98 5.08
CA VAL A 333 20.03 8.11 3.96
C VAL A 333 19.80 7.07 2.86
N LYS A 334 18.94 6.07 3.11
CA LYS A 334 18.32 5.22 2.07
C LYS A 334 17.28 6.00 1.27
N PHE A 335 17.77 6.83 0.35
CA PHE A 335 16.94 7.69 -0.51
C PHE A 335 15.79 6.94 -1.20
N SER A 336 14.67 7.63 -1.37
CA SER A 336 13.35 7.12 -1.77
C SER A 336 13.23 6.73 -3.26
N SER A 337 14.15 5.90 -3.75
CA SER A 337 14.29 5.46 -5.15
C SER A 337 12.96 5.00 -5.80
N LYS A 338 12.09 4.31 -5.06
CA LYS A 338 10.75 3.89 -5.51
C LYS A 338 9.81 5.04 -5.94
N ARG A 339 10.06 6.29 -5.53
CA ARG A 339 9.22 7.44 -5.93
C ARG A 339 9.80 8.21 -7.13
N ALA A 340 11.09 8.07 -7.40
CA ALA A 340 11.75 8.64 -8.57
C ALA A 340 11.69 7.72 -9.79
N SER A 341 11.87 6.41 -9.62
CA SER A 341 11.93 5.44 -10.74
C SER A 341 10.62 5.30 -11.53
N ILE A 342 9.48 5.64 -10.92
CA ILE A 342 8.16 5.64 -11.59
C ILE A 342 7.99 6.85 -12.54
N GLY A 343 8.87 7.86 -12.48
CA GLY A 343 8.81 9.04 -13.34
C GLY A 343 9.35 8.85 -14.76
N ASN A 344 10.40 8.04 -14.92
CA ASN A 344 11.24 7.97 -16.12
C ASN A 344 11.34 6.56 -16.71
N ALA A 345 10.22 5.85 -16.86
CA ALA A 345 10.15 4.55 -17.50
C ALA A 345 9.04 4.52 -18.56
N ASN A 346 9.33 5.06 -19.76
CA ASN A 346 8.55 4.92 -20.99
C ASN A 346 9.27 5.58 -22.18
N PHE A 347 10.09 4.84 -22.94
CA PHE A 347 9.77 4.46 -24.32
C PHE A 347 10.84 3.53 -24.93
N GLY A 348 10.39 2.44 -25.58
CA GLY A 348 11.14 1.51 -26.42
C GLY A 348 12.17 0.60 -25.73
N GLU A 349 12.42 -0.63 -26.19
CA GLU A 349 11.74 -1.54 -27.14
C GLU A 349 12.41 -2.94 -26.91
N SER A 350 11.97 -4.13 -27.35
CA SER A 350 10.87 -4.57 -28.23
C SER A 350 10.42 -6.03 -27.87
N ASP A 351 9.51 -6.58 -28.68
CA ASP A 351 9.25 -8.00 -29.00
C ASP A 351 8.70 -9.03 -27.97
N ASP A 352 7.52 -9.57 -28.38
CA ASP A 352 6.93 -10.92 -28.22
C ASP A 352 6.70 -11.56 -26.83
N ASN A 353 5.58 -12.27 -26.58
CA ASN A 353 4.59 -12.86 -27.52
C ASN A 353 3.13 -12.91 -26.98
N ASP A 354 2.18 -12.92 -27.93
CA ASP A 354 0.78 -13.44 -27.91
C ASP A 354 -0.32 -12.83 -26.98
N GLY A 355 -1.58 -12.95 -27.43
CA GLY A 355 -2.72 -13.17 -26.53
C GLY A 355 -3.77 -12.07 -26.29
N GLY A 356 -4.63 -11.73 -27.27
CA GLY A 356 -6.03 -11.30 -26.96
C GLY A 356 -6.57 -10.01 -27.59
N ALA A 357 -7.47 -10.16 -28.57
CA ALA A 357 -8.20 -9.09 -29.28
C ALA A 357 -8.97 -8.09 -28.38
N THR A 358 -9.18 -6.81 -28.77
CA THR A 358 -10.23 -6.49 -29.76
C THR A 358 -10.22 -5.04 -30.32
N ASN A 359 -10.51 -4.95 -31.62
CA ASN A 359 -11.08 -3.82 -32.38
C ASN A 359 -11.30 -2.44 -31.71
N SER A 360 -10.68 -1.40 -32.28
CA SER A 360 -11.47 -0.42 -33.06
C SER A 360 -10.64 0.31 -34.13
N ARG A 361 -11.25 0.55 -35.30
CA ARG A 361 -10.57 1.02 -36.52
C ARG A 361 -10.62 2.55 -36.65
N LYS A 362 -9.52 3.21 -37.06
CA LYS A 362 -9.54 4.20 -38.17
C LYS A 362 -8.16 4.64 -38.69
N ARG A 363 -7.91 4.28 -39.97
CA ARG A 363 -7.16 4.97 -41.04
C ARG A 363 -6.13 6.04 -40.63
N ARG A 364 -4.82 5.82 -40.87
CA ARG A 364 -4.11 6.05 -42.17
C ARG A 364 -4.28 7.46 -42.75
N ARG A 365 -3.18 8.24 -42.80
CA ARG A 365 -2.49 8.84 -43.98
C ARG A 365 -1.54 9.98 -43.54
N PHE A 366 -0.49 10.42 -44.25
CA PHE A 366 0.46 9.82 -45.21
C PHE A 366 1.40 10.94 -45.71
N ARG A 367 2.74 10.80 -45.66
CA ARG A 367 3.75 11.70 -46.32
C ARG A 367 3.69 13.20 -45.89
N SER A 368 4.67 14.06 -46.20
CA SER A 368 6.03 13.90 -46.78
C SER A 368 6.96 14.98 -46.18
N PRO A 369 8.30 14.89 -46.35
CA PRO A 369 9.27 15.81 -45.75
C PRO A 369 9.64 16.98 -46.69
N ASN A 370 10.66 17.73 -46.23
CA ASN A 370 11.54 18.65 -46.96
C ASN A 370 11.15 20.12 -46.98
N GLU A 371 11.85 20.92 -46.15
CA GLU A 371 12.67 22.02 -46.66
C GLU A 371 13.84 22.32 -45.70
N LYS A 372 14.95 22.84 -46.24
CA LYS A 372 16.12 23.35 -45.51
C LYS A 372 16.31 24.80 -45.91
N THR A 373 16.53 25.70 -44.95
CA THR A 373 17.32 26.93 -45.15
C THR A 373 17.82 27.48 -43.80
N ASP A 374 19.11 27.75 -43.77
CA ASP A 374 19.75 28.98 -43.27
C ASP A 374 19.44 29.54 -41.87
N ALA A 375 20.36 29.20 -40.95
CA ALA A 375 21.32 30.12 -40.32
C ALA A 375 20.89 31.22 -39.31
N LEU A 376 21.72 31.28 -38.26
CA LEU A 376 22.08 32.44 -37.40
C LEU A 376 21.03 33.04 -36.43
N ASN A 377 21.38 32.88 -35.14
CA ASN A 377 21.19 33.82 -34.03
C ASN A 377 19.78 34.38 -33.74
N THR A 378 19.09 33.73 -32.81
CA THR A 378 18.41 34.47 -31.73
C THR A 378 18.56 33.74 -30.40
N GLU A 379 18.84 34.49 -29.33
CA GLU A 379 18.53 34.06 -27.95
C GLU A 379 17.00 34.12 -27.73
N ASP A 380 16.54 33.82 -26.52
CA ASP A 380 15.12 33.89 -26.12
C ASP A 380 14.11 33.12 -27.00
N ASN A 381 14.03 31.81 -26.75
CA ASN A 381 12.73 31.13 -26.78
C ASN A 381 12.48 30.44 -25.44
N ALA A 382 11.94 31.21 -24.49
CA ALA A 382 11.28 30.66 -23.32
C ALA A 382 10.05 29.85 -23.78
N SER A 383 10.23 28.55 -23.97
CA SER A 383 9.16 27.62 -24.35
C SER A 383 7.99 27.80 -23.37
N ALA A 384 6.85 28.28 -23.87
CA ALA A 384 5.68 28.52 -23.05
C ALA A 384 5.25 27.18 -22.43
N PRO A 385 5.35 27.01 -21.09
CA PRO A 385 5.31 25.70 -20.46
C PRO A 385 4.00 24.99 -20.81
N SER A 386 4.13 23.73 -21.23
CA SER A 386 3.04 22.93 -21.78
C SER A 386 1.80 22.98 -20.89
N PHE A 387 0.60 22.83 -21.49
CA PHE A 387 -0.63 22.66 -20.72
C PHE A 387 -0.54 21.53 -19.68
N TYR A 388 0.33 20.54 -19.91
CA TYR A 388 0.62 19.48 -18.94
C TYR A 388 1.67 19.88 -17.88
N GLU A 389 2.66 20.71 -18.20
CA GLU A 389 3.61 21.26 -17.22
C GLU A 389 2.95 22.27 -16.31
N THR A 390 2.20 23.24 -16.84
CA THR A 390 1.42 24.21 -16.04
C THR A 390 0.38 23.52 -15.16
N LYS A 391 -0.14 22.35 -15.56
CA LYS A 391 -1.04 21.50 -14.76
C LYS A 391 -0.30 20.56 -13.78
N ARG A 392 0.99 20.27 -14.00
CA ARG A 392 1.88 19.62 -13.02
C ARG A 392 2.32 20.63 -11.95
N LEU A 393 2.82 21.80 -12.33
CA LEU A 393 3.19 22.89 -11.42
C LEU A 393 2.02 23.29 -10.50
N LYS A 394 0.80 23.42 -11.04
CA LYS A 394 -0.42 23.65 -10.23
C LYS A 394 -0.82 22.50 -9.31
N ASN A 395 -0.29 21.28 -9.52
CA ASN A 395 -0.43 20.13 -8.64
C ASN A 395 0.74 19.97 -7.65
N ASP A 396 1.93 20.50 -7.94
CA ASP A 396 3.04 20.51 -6.98
C ASP A 396 2.69 21.44 -5.81
N TYR A 397 2.06 22.59 -6.08
CA TYR A 397 1.44 23.45 -5.07
C TYR A 397 0.27 22.80 -4.30
N SER A 398 -0.33 21.71 -4.80
CA SER A 398 -1.44 21.01 -4.12
C SER A 398 -1.00 19.76 -3.34
N LYS A 399 0.27 19.34 -3.48
CA LYS A 399 0.80 18.11 -2.89
C LYS A 399 2.06 18.29 -2.02
N ASN A 400 2.73 19.44 -2.08
CA ASN A 400 3.96 19.68 -1.31
C ASN A 400 3.81 20.89 -0.37
N PRO A 401 3.49 20.71 0.93
CA PRO A 401 3.21 21.81 1.85
C PRO A 401 4.47 22.59 2.28
N THR A 402 5.67 22.10 1.97
CA THR A 402 6.95 22.70 2.39
C THR A 402 7.41 23.88 1.53
N LYS A 403 6.67 24.26 0.48
CA LYS A 403 6.93 25.49 -0.31
C LYS A 403 6.33 26.78 0.29
N GLN A 404 6.12 26.83 1.61
CA GLN A 404 6.19 28.11 2.33
C GLN A 404 7.67 28.55 2.41
N GLY A 405 7.95 29.85 2.55
CA GLY A 405 9.30 30.38 2.38
C GLY A 405 10.30 29.74 3.35
N MET A 406 11.42 29.21 2.83
CA MET A 406 12.36 28.39 3.62
C MET A 406 12.81 29.08 4.93
N GLY A 407 13.06 30.39 4.90
CA GLY A 407 13.44 31.17 6.09
C GLY A 407 12.35 31.32 7.17
N GLN A 408 11.09 30.94 6.91
CA GLN A 408 10.07 30.79 7.96
C GLN A 408 10.10 29.40 8.61
N LEU A 409 10.58 28.37 7.90
CA LEU A 409 10.71 27.01 8.39
C LEU A 409 12.05 26.78 9.12
N THR A 410 13.12 27.47 8.69
CA THR A 410 14.47 27.36 9.29
C THR A 410 14.86 28.58 10.14
N GLY A 411 14.11 29.68 10.08
CA GLY A 411 14.46 30.95 10.72
C GLY A 411 15.59 31.74 10.04
N ILE A 412 16.25 31.17 9.02
CA ILE A 412 17.43 31.78 8.37
C ILE A 412 16.99 32.60 7.16
N ILE A 413 17.10 33.93 7.26
CA ILE A 413 16.90 34.87 6.15
C ILE A 413 18.24 35.12 5.46
N SER A 414 18.64 34.23 4.56
CA SER A 414 19.79 34.45 3.68
C SER A 414 19.45 35.45 2.56
N SER A 415 20.22 36.52 2.46
CA SER A 415 19.97 37.63 1.53
C SER A 415 20.54 37.38 0.13
N ASP A 416 19.95 36.46 -0.65
CA ASP A 416 19.87 36.60 -2.12
C ASP A 416 18.90 35.60 -2.77
N GLN A 417 17.77 36.08 -3.30
CA GLN A 417 16.65 35.25 -3.79
C GLN A 417 16.79 34.83 -5.27
N LYS A 418 18.00 34.49 -5.76
CA LYS A 418 18.23 34.28 -7.22
C LYS A 418 19.03 33.05 -7.65
N MET A 419 19.53 32.22 -6.73
CA MET A 419 20.28 30.99 -7.05
C MET A 419 19.83 29.82 -6.16
N GLU A 420 18.69 29.19 -6.48
CA GLU A 420 18.20 28.00 -5.74
C GLU A 420 18.96 26.69 -6.04
N SER A 421 19.89 26.68 -7.01
CA SER A 421 20.60 25.48 -7.49
C SER A 421 21.97 25.21 -6.83
N ASP A 422 22.80 26.25 -6.64
CA ASP A 422 24.27 26.08 -6.55
C ASP A 422 24.89 26.40 -5.18
N TYR A 423 24.10 26.27 -4.11
CA TYR A 423 24.59 26.36 -2.71
C TYR A 423 25.73 25.37 -2.39
N HIS A 424 25.78 24.22 -3.08
CA HIS A 424 26.75 23.15 -2.81
C HIS A 424 28.06 23.21 -3.62
N LEU A 425 28.16 24.10 -4.62
CA LEU A 425 29.34 24.25 -5.49
C LEU A 425 30.10 25.56 -5.26
N SER A 426 29.44 26.55 -4.66
CA SER A 426 29.99 27.88 -4.40
C SER A 426 30.83 27.98 -3.12
N SER A 427 30.84 26.95 -2.28
CA SER A 427 31.69 26.86 -1.09
C SER A 427 32.88 25.92 -1.34
N ASN A 428 34.09 26.35 -0.97
CA ASN A 428 35.32 25.53 -1.01
C ASN A 428 35.35 24.49 0.13
N ILE A 429 34.25 23.73 0.28
CA ILE A 429 34.01 22.80 1.37
C ILE A 429 33.74 21.42 0.77
N LEU A 430 34.43 20.40 1.27
CA LEU A 430 34.25 19.02 0.84
C LEU A 430 32.93 18.46 1.39
N THR A 431 31.80 18.84 0.78
CA THR A 431 30.47 18.42 1.24
C THR A 431 30.29 16.91 1.12
N HIS A 432 29.54 16.31 2.05
CA HIS A 432 29.20 14.87 2.00
C HIS A 432 28.56 14.48 0.66
N LYS A 433 27.83 15.40 0.00
CA LYS A 433 27.24 15.20 -1.34
C LYS A 433 28.31 15.03 -2.43
N LEU A 434 29.44 15.74 -2.34
CA LEU A 434 30.57 15.56 -3.26
C LEU A 434 31.29 14.23 -3.00
N ILE A 435 31.56 13.91 -1.73
CA ILE A 435 32.17 12.62 -1.32
C ILE A 435 31.27 11.45 -1.76
N GLN A 436 29.95 11.60 -1.61
CA GLN A 436 28.96 10.62 -2.04
C GLN A 436 28.90 10.49 -3.57
N ASN A 437 29.02 11.57 -4.34
CA ASN A 437 29.16 11.48 -5.80
C ASN A 437 30.44 10.74 -6.22
N MET A 438 31.56 10.96 -5.52
CA MET A 438 32.80 10.21 -5.76
C MET A 438 32.68 8.74 -5.37
N GLY A 439 31.99 8.43 -4.26
CA GLY A 439 31.69 7.06 -3.83
C GLY A 439 30.71 6.35 -4.78
N GLN A 440 29.72 7.06 -5.31
CA GLN A 440 28.79 6.58 -6.34
C GLN A 440 29.56 6.17 -7.60
N LEU A 441 30.41 7.07 -8.12
CA LEU A 441 31.30 6.78 -9.25
C LEU A 441 32.23 5.59 -8.96
N TYR A 442 32.75 5.45 -7.73
CA TYR A 442 33.59 4.31 -7.36
C TYR A 442 32.82 2.98 -7.35
N VAL A 443 31.56 2.98 -6.86
CA VAL A 443 30.67 1.81 -6.91
C VAL A 443 30.27 1.46 -8.35
N ASP A 444 29.99 2.47 -9.19
CA ASP A 444 29.65 2.26 -10.60
C ASP A 444 30.86 1.73 -11.40
N ILE A 445 32.09 2.20 -11.11
CA ILE A 445 33.34 1.65 -11.65
C ILE A 445 33.57 0.21 -11.17
N LEU A 446 33.39 -0.09 -9.87
CA LEU A 446 33.50 -1.46 -9.36
C LEU A 446 32.48 -2.40 -10.01
N ARG A 447 31.27 -1.91 -10.31
CA ARG A 447 30.28 -2.65 -11.06
C ARG A 447 30.72 -2.91 -12.50
N GLN A 448 31.19 -1.90 -13.21
CA GLN A 448 31.73 -2.06 -14.57
C GLN A 448 32.90 -3.05 -14.61
N ILE A 449 33.81 -3.00 -13.63
CA ILE A 449 34.90 -3.98 -13.50
C ILE A 449 34.35 -5.40 -13.31
N LYS A 450 33.31 -5.59 -12.49
CA LYS A 450 32.68 -6.89 -12.31
C LYS A 450 31.94 -7.37 -13.56
N ASP A 451 31.22 -6.49 -14.24
CA ASP A 451 30.49 -6.81 -15.47
C ASP A 451 31.49 -7.21 -16.58
N ILE A 452 32.68 -6.58 -16.63
CA ILE A 452 33.82 -6.98 -17.49
C ILE A 452 34.44 -8.32 -17.06
N GLN A 453 34.57 -8.61 -15.77
CA GLN A 453 35.04 -9.92 -15.28
C GLN A 453 34.07 -11.03 -15.68
N MET A 454 32.76 -10.81 -15.53
CA MET A 454 31.75 -11.77 -15.97
C MET A 454 31.75 -11.95 -17.50
N TYR A 455 32.07 -10.90 -18.28
CA TYR A 455 32.29 -11.05 -19.72
C TYR A 455 33.47 -11.99 -20.03
N PHE A 456 34.63 -11.80 -19.40
CA PHE A 456 35.77 -12.71 -19.57
C PHE A 456 35.51 -14.15 -19.07
N GLU A 457 34.63 -14.35 -18.08
CA GLU A 457 34.19 -15.68 -17.68
C GLU A 457 33.33 -16.35 -18.77
N MET A 458 32.43 -15.60 -19.43
CA MET A 458 31.60 -16.10 -20.54
C MET A 458 32.39 -16.29 -21.84
N ASP A 459 33.43 -15.50 -22.09
CA ASP A 459 34.31 -15.58 -23.27
C ASP A 459 34.86 -17.01 -23.45
N SER A 460 35.26 -17.66 -22.35
CA SER A 460 35.71 -19.05 -22.34
C SER A 460 34.64 -20.09 -22.74
N ILE A 461 33.36 -19.75 -22.57
CA ILE A 461 32.22 -20.58 -23.00
C ILE A 461 31.92 -20.33 -24.47
N GLU A 462 32.04 -19.08 -24.95
CA GLU A 462 31.92 -18.74 -26.37
C GLU A 462 33.05 -19.37 -27.21
N GLU A 463 34.30 -19.38 -26.72
CA GLU A 463 35.39 -20.17 -27.33
C GLU A 463 35.07 -21.68 -27.36
N GLY A 464 34.44 -22.20 -26.30
CA GLY A 464 33.95 -23.59 -26.23
C GLY A 464 32.86 -23.90 -27.27
N HIS A 465 31.98 -22.94 -27.56
CA HIS A 465 30.99 -23.08 -28.63
C HIS A 465 31.63 -22.97 -30.02
N ILE A 466 32.53 -22.01 -30.23
CA ILE A 466 33.23 -21.82 -31.52
C ILE A 466 34.04 -23.07 -31.89
N THR A 467 34.77 -23.64 -30.93
CA THR A 467 35.54 -24.88 -31.14
C THR A 467 34.64 -26.08 -31.44
N PHE A 468 33.53 -26.24 -30.70
CA PHE A 468 32.53 -27.27 -31.00
C PHE A 468 31.94 -27.16 -32.42
N TYR A 469 31.55 -25.96 -32.86
CA TYR A 469 31.03 -25.76 -34.22
C TYR A 469 32.09 -26.04 -35.30
N GLN A 470 33.35 -25.64 -35.08
CA GLN A 470 34.45 -25.96 -35.98
C GLN A 470 34.73 -27.48 -36.08
N GLU A 471 34.56 -28.24 -35.00
CA GLU A 471 34.64 -29.70 -35.06
C GLU A 471 33.47 -30.33 -35.82
N GLU A 472 32.23 -29.86 -35.60
CA GLU A 472 31.06 -30.39 -36.33
C GLU A 472 31.13 -30.04 -37.82
N ASP A 473 31.56 -28.84 -38.21
CA ASP A 473 31.81 -28.49 -39.62
C ASP A 473 32.88 -29.40 -40.25
N GLN A 474 33.95 -29.74 -39.53
CA GLN A 474 34.95 -30.71 -40.00
C GLN A 474 34.38 -32.12 -40.15
N LYS A 475 33.59 -32.60 -39.17
CA LYS A 475 32.89 -33.90 -39.25
C LYS A 475 31.88 -33.95 -40.40
N ILE A 476 31.19 -32.84 -40.68
CA ILE A 476 30.25 -32.70 -41.80
C ILE A 476 31.02 -32.71 -43.12
N SER A 477 32.13 -31.97 -43.25
CA SER A 477 32.97 -31.99 -44.45
C SER A 477 33.52 -33.40 -44.73
N HIS A 478 34.03 -34.09 -43.72
CA HIS A 478 34.55 -35.45 -43.87
C HIS A 478 33.46 -36.41 -44.39
N LYS A 479 32.28 -36.43 -43.75
CA LYS A 479 31.12 -37.24 -44.19
C LYS A 479 30.68 -36.91 -45.63
N LEU A 480 30.77 -35.63 -46.00
CA LEU A 480 30.40 -35.15 -47.33
C LEU A 480 31.44 -35.53 -48.40
N ASP A 481 32.72 -35.58 -48.05
CA ASP A 481 33.78 -36.05 -48.93
C ASP A 481 33.83 -37.60 -49.01
N ASP A 482 33.55 -38.32 -47.92
CA ASP A 482 33.30 -39.77 -47.93
C ASP A 482 32.13 -40.11 -48.88
N ALA A 483 31.02 -39.37 -48.77
CA ALA A 483 29.85 -39.55 -49.63
C ALA A 483 30.17 -39.28 -51.11
N LYS A 484 30.96 -38.24 -51.43
CA LYS A 484 31.47 -38.00 -52.79
C LYS A 484 32.34 -39.15 -53.28
N ALA A 485 33.23 -39.69 -52.44
CA ALA A 485 34.10 -40.79 -52.81
C ALA A 485 33.30 -42.07 -53.12
N VAL A 486 32.31 -42.40 -52.28
CA VAL A 486 31.38 -43.53 -52.52
C VAL A 486 30.57 -43.32 -53.80
N VAL A 487 30.06 -42.12 -54.05
CA VAL A 487 29.35 -41.79 -55.31
C VAL A 487 30.28 -41.94 -56.51
N ALA A 488 31.51 -41.42 -56.45
CA ALA A 488 32.47 -41.51 -57.55
C ALA A 488 32.88 -42.97 -57.85
N ASP A 489 33.06 -43.81 -56.84
CA ASP A 489 33.35 -45.24 -57.04
C ASP A 489 32.13 -46.03 -57.52
N ASN A 490 30.91 -45.65 -57.12
CA ASN A 490 29.70 -46.25 -57.65
C ASN A 490 29.46 -45.86 -59.12
N VAL A 491 29.78 -44.62 -59.53
CA VAL A 491 29.78 -44.20 -60.93
C VAL A 491 30.78 -45.04 -61.74
N LYS A 492 32.05 -45.15 -61.30
CA LYS A 492 33.05 -46.01 -61.99
C LYS A 492 32.59 -47.47 -62.13
N LYS A 493 31.96 -48.04 -61.10
CA LYS A 493 31.41 -49.41 -61.14
C LYS A 493 30.24 -49.50 -62.14
N SER A 494 29.38 -48.50 -62.19
CA SER A 494 28.31 -48.39 -63.19
C SER A 494 28.89 -48.31 -64.60
N ASP A 495 29.92 -47.48 -64.83
CA ASP A 495 30.56 -47.31 -66.14
C ASP A 495 31.23 -48.61 -66.63
N VAL A 496 31.84 -49.39 -65.72
CA VAL A 496 32.42 -50.70 -66.02
C VAL A 496 31.33 -51.72 -66.34
N LEU A 497 30.29 -51.83 -65.50
CA LEU A 497 29.17 -52.74 -65.74
C LEU A 497 28.40 -52.38 -67.03
N GLU A 498 28.30 -51.10 -67.39
CA GLU A 498 27.69 -50.68 -68.66
C GLU A 498 28.57 -51.05 -69.87
N GLN A 499 29.90 -51.07 -69.72
CA GLN A 499 30.82 -51.56 -70.75
C GLN A 499 30.78 -53.09 -70.88
N GLU A 500 30.77 -53.82 -69.77
CA GLU A 500 30.63 -55.29 -69.76
C GLU A 500 29.28 -55.71 -70.36
N ASN A 501 28.17 -55.08 -69.97
CA ASN A 501 26.85 -55.32 -70.57
C ASN A 501 26.84 -55.02 -72.07
N LYS A 502 27.48 -53.94 -72.55
CA LYS A 502 27.59 -53.65 -73.99
C LYS A 502 28.36 -54.73 -74.75
N LEU A 503 29.44 -55.26 -74.17
CA LEU A 503 30.16 -56.39 -74.76
C LEU A 503 29.26 -57.63 -74.84
N TYR A 504 28.58 -57.99 -73.75
CA TYR A 504 27.63 -59.11 -73.75
C TYR A 504 26.48 -58.92 -74.74
N TYR A 505 25.91 -57.72 -74.86
CA TYR A 505 24.89 -57.44 -75.88
C TYR A 505 25.41 -57.66 -77.30
N THR A 506 26.62 -57.18 -77.63
CA THR A 506 27.22 -57.45 -78.95
C THR A 506 27.59 -58.92 -79.16
N GLU A 507 27.94 -59.66 -78.10
CA GLU A 507 28.18 -61.11 -78.19
C GLU A 507 26.86 -61.86 -78.43
N THR A 508 25.77 -61.50 -77.75
CA THR A 508 24.43 -62.07 -78.01
C THR A 508 23.90 -61.71 -79.39
N GLU A 509 24.06 -60.47 -79.88
CA GLU A 509 23.66 -60.10 -81.25
C GLU A 509 24.41 -60.93 -82.31
N ASN A 510 25.71 -61.14 -82.14
CA ASN A 510 26.49 -61.99 -83.04
C ASN A 510 26.04 -63.45 -82.98
N LEU A 511 25.81 -64.00 -81.78
CA LEU A 511 25.34 -65.38 -81.60
C LEU A 511 23.91 -65.59 -82.13
N GLU A 512 23.02 -64.60 -82.01
CA GLU A 512 21.68 -64.62 -82.61
C GLU A 512 21.75 -64.64 -84.14
N VAL A 513 22.63 -63.84 -84.74
CA VAL A 513 22.86 -63.82 -86.20
C VAL A 513 23.47 -65.13 -86.69
N GLU A 514 24.46 -65.70 -85.99
CA GLU A 514 25.01 -67.02 -86.30
C GLU A 514 23.92 -68.10 -86.19
N PHE A 515 23.16 -68.11 -85.10
CA PHE A 515 22.10 -69.09 -84.84
C PHE A 515 20.96 -69.01 -85.88
N ALA A 516 20.54 -67.80 -86.26
CA ALA A 516 19.56 -67.59 -87.33
C ALA A 516 20.08 -68.11 -88.68
N SER A 517 21.34 -67.86 -89.01
CA SER A 517 21.95 -68.37 -90.25
C SER A 517 22.05 -69.90 -90.27
N LEU A 518 22.33 -70.52 -89.11
CA LEU A 518 22.35 -71.97 -88.95
C LEU A 518 20.95 -72.57 -89.10
N LEU A 519 19.93 -71.98 -88.47
CA LEU A 519 18.53 -72.38 -88.63
C LEU A 519 18.07 -72.28 -90.09
N GLU A 520 18.37 -71.19 -90.80
CA GLU A 520 18.02 -71.04 -92.21
C GLU A 520 18.74 -72.10 -93.08
N SER A 521 20.02 -72.38 -92.81
CA SER A 521 20.77 -73.44 -93.49
C SER A 521 20.22 -74.85 -93.26
N LEU A 522 19.61 -75.10 -92.09
CA LEU A 522 18.95 -76.36 -91.74
C LEU A 522 17.57 -76.46 -92.42
N LYS A 523 16.76 -75.40 -92.35
CA LYS A 523 15.46 -75.31 -93.06
C LYS A 523 15.63 -75.47 -94.57
N ALA A 524 16.78 -75.13 -95.15
CA ALA A 524 17.05 -75.29 -96.57
C ALA A 524 17.32 -76.74 -97.05
N ARG A 525 17.68 -77.69 -96.15
CA ARG A 525 18.27 -78.99 -96.57
C ARG A 525 17.27 -80.12 -96.83
N THR A 526 16.28 -80.36 -95.97
CA THR A 526 15.24 -81.41 -96.16
C THR A 526 13.90 -80.97 -95.53
N PRO A 527 12.75 -81.52 -95.96
CA PRO A 527 11.46 -81.18 -95.36
C PRO A 527 11.33 -81.64 -93.90
N GLU A 528 11.86 -82.82 -93.56
CA GLU A 528 11.83 -83.36 -92.18
C GLU A 528 12.60 -82.47 -91.19
N LEU A 529 13.70 -81.84 -91.62
CA LEU A 529 14.43 -80.88 -90.80
C LEU A 529 13.64 -79.59 -90.54
N LYS A 530 12.69 -79.20 -91.39
CA LYS A 530 11.82 -78.04 -91.13
C LYS A 530 10.88 -78.31 -89.96
N GLU A 531 10.24 -79.47 -89.92
CA GLU A 531 9.38 -79.85 -88.80
C GLU A 531 10.20 -79.90 -87.49
N CYS A 532 11.45 -80.37 -87.53
CA CYS A 532 12.35 -80.31 -86.37
C CYS A 532 12.69 -78.87 -85.94
N THR A 533 12.98 -77.95 -86.86
CA THR A 533 13.26 -76.54 -86.49
C THR A 533 12.02 -75.82 -85.98
N ASP A 534 10.84 -76.08 -86.55
CA ASP A 534 9.60 -75.42 -86.15
C ASP A 534 9.11 -75.96 -84.80
N LEU A 535 9.38 -77.24 -84.49
CA LEU A 535 9.24 -77.81 -83.13
C LEU A 535 10.26 -77.22 -82.14
N PHE A 536 11.49 -76.93 -82.59
CA PHE A 536 12.51 -76.29 -81.74
C PHE A 536 12.12 -74.85 -81.37
N GLU A 537 11.70 -74.03 -82.35
CA GLU A 537 11.19 -72.66 -82.12
C GLU A 537 9.99 -72.66 -81.16
N LYS A 538 9.10 -73.65 -81.28
CA LYS A 538 7.99 -73.85 -80.34
C LYS A 538 8.43 -74.33 -78.95
N SER A 539 9.51 -75.09 -78.85
CA SER A 539 10.10 -75.49 -77.56
C SER A 539 10.79 -74.31 -76.86
N ASN A 540 11.46 -73.43 -77.61
CA ASN A 540 12.18 -72.29 -77.05
C ASN A 540 11.21 -71.25 -76.50
N SER A 541 10.19 -70.88 -77.30
CA SER A 541 9.15 -69.95 -76.87
C SER A 541 8.34 -70.44 -75.65
N LEU A 542 8.13 -71.75 -75.49
CA LEU A 542 7.56 -72.33 -74.26
C LEU A 542 8.52 -72.25 -73.07
N ASN A 543 9.82 -72.48 -73.25
CA ASN A 543 10.82 -72.34 -72.19
C ASN A 543 10.95 -70.88 -71.72
N GLU A 544 10.97 -69.92 -72.65
CA GLU A 544 10.96 -68.48 -72.34
C GLU A 544 9.71 -68.06 -71.55
N GLU A 545 8.57 -68.69 -71.80
CA GLU A 545 7.32 -68.46 -71.06
C GLU A 545 7.37 -69.04 -69.65
N ILE A 546 7.94 -70.24 -69.50
CA ILE A 546 8.20 -70.87 -68.19
C ILE A 546 9.18 -70.02 -67.36
N GLU A 547 10.28 -69.53 -67.96
CA GLU A 547 11.23 -68.65 -67.27
C GLU A 547 10.60 -67.30 -66.87
N ARG A 548 9.73 -66.74 -67.72
CA ARG A 548 9.01 -65.50 -67.39
C ARG A 548 8.11 -65.69 -66.18
N GLU A 549 7.32 -66.75 -66.12
CA GLU A 549 6.49 -67.05 -64.94
C GLU A 549 7.32 -67.44 -63.71
N GLN A 550 8.46 -68.13 -63.86
CA GLN A 550 9.38 -68.39 -62.74
C GLN A 550 9.93 -67.10 -62.14
N ARG A 551 10.47 -66.18 -62.95
CA ARG A 551 10.96 -64.88 -62.48
C ARG A 551 9.86 -64.02 -61.84
N ILE A 552 8.64 -64.08 -62.39
CA ILE A 552 7.45 -63.43 -61.81
C ILE A 552 7.07 -64.07 -60.46
N SER A 553 7.16 -65.39 -60.33
CA SER A 553 6.90 -66.12 -59.08
C SER A 553 7.93 -65.79 -58.01
N GLU A 554 9.22 -65.81 -58.34
CA GLU A 554 10.33 -65.48 -57.44
C GLU A 554 10.21 -64.04 -56.91
N SER A 555 9.94 -63.08 -57.81
CA SER A 555 9.67 -61.69 -57.45
C SER A 555 8.52 -61.57 -56.44
N LYS A 556 7.38 -62.22 -56.71
CA LYS A 556 6.23 -62.26 -55.79
C LYS A 556 6.58 -62.92 -54.44
N THR A 557 7.42 -63.95 -54.40
CA THR A 557 7.84 -64.55 -53.12
C THR A 557 8.72 -63.60 -52.31
N LEU A 558 9.65 -62.88 -52.93
CA LEU A 558 10.49 -61.89 -52.26
C LEU A 558 9.67 -60.67 -51.78
N GLU A 559 8.69 -60.23 -52.58
CA GLU A 559 7.74 -59.18 -52.20
C GLU A 559 6.89 -59.61 -50.99
N ASN A 560 6.36 -60.84 -50.99
CA ASN A 560 5.62 -61.41 -49.86
C ASN A 560 6.49 -61.52 -48.59
N GLU A 561 7.73 -62.01 -48.69
CA GLU A 561 8.63 -62.06 -47.55
C GLU A 561 9.01 -60.67 -46.99
N TYR A 562 9.09 -59.66 -47.87
CA TYR A 562 9.32 -58.27 -47.45
C TYR A 562 8.09 -57.71 -46.74
N MET A 563 6.89 -57.88 -47.31
CA MET A 563 5.63 -57.48 -46.69
C MET A 563 5.41 -58.18 -45.34
N GLU A 564 5.68 -59.47 -45.22
CA GLU A 564 5.60 -60.19 -43.93
C GLU A 564 6.54 -59.59 -42.87
N ARG A 565 7.74 -59.16 -43.25
CA ARG A 565 8.70 -58.54 -42.33
C ARG A 565 8.25 -57.14 -41.92
N GLU A 566 7.69 -56.36 -42.84
CA GLU A 566 7.20 -55.01 -42.55
C GLU A 566 5.89 -55.02 -41.74
N ILE A 567 5.00 -55.99 -41.98
CA ILE A 567 3.80 -56.24 -41.14
C ILE A 567 4.23 -56.57 -39.71
N LYS A 568 5.22 -57.46 -39.51
CA LYS A 568 5.73 -57.79 -38.17
C LYS A 568 6.30 -56.56 -37.44
N ARG A 569 7.05 -55.70 -38.14
CA ARG A 569 7.52 -54.40 -37.57
C ARG A 569 6.35 -53.47 -37.23
N ALA A 570 5.33 -53.41 -38.06
CA ALA A 570 4.14 -52.60 -37.81
C ALA A 570 3.35 -53.10 -36.59
N ASP A 571 3.18 -54.42 -36.43
CA ASP A 571 2.56 -55.04 -35.26
C ASP A 571 3.36 -54.77 -33.97
N GLU A 572 4.70 -54.89 -34.02
CA GLU A 572 5.59 -54.55 -32.89
C GLU A 572 5.48 -53.07 -32.50
N ALA A 573 5.50 -52.17 -33.49
CA ALA A 573 5.32 -50.73 -33.26
C ALA A 573 3.93 -50.38 -32.72
N MET A 574 2.87 -51.04 -33.21
CA MET A 574 1.50 -50.89 -32.71
C MET A 574 1.33 -51.41 -31.28
N GLN A 575 2.03 -52.47 -30.89
CA GLN A 575 2.06 -52.95 -29.50
C GLN A 575 2.75 -51.94 -28.58
N SER A 576 3.93 -51.42 -28.96
CA SER A 576 4.64 -50.40 -28.18
C SER A 576 3.82 -49.11 -28.01
N ALA A 577 3.24 -48.60 -29.10
CA ALA A 577 2.36 -47.43 -29.06
C ALA A 577 1.07 -47.70 -28.26
N GLY A 578 0.58 -48.96 -28.27
CA GLY A 578 -0.53 -49.40 -27.44
C GLY A 578 -0.23 -49.32 -25.94
N GLU A 579 0.95 -49.78 -25.50
CA GLU A 579 1.37 -49.64 -24.11
C GLU A 579 1.53 -48.17 -23.68
N GLU A 580 2.12 -47.33 -24.53
CA GLU A 580 2.26 -45.89 -24.27
C GLU A 580 0.89 -45.21 -24.15
N LEU A 581 -0.06 -45.55 -25.03
CA LEU A 581 -1.44 -45.06 -24.94
C LEU A 581 -2.17 -45.52 -23.67
N VAL A 582 -1.83 -46.68 -23.10
CA VAL A 582 -2.36 -47.10 -21.79
C VAL A 582 -1.74 -46.26 -20.67
N LYS A 583 -0.41 -46.16 -20.62
CA LYS A 583 0.33 -45.35 -19.61
C LYS A 583 -0.12 -43.88 -19.62
N VAL A 584 -0.38 -43.31 -20.79
CA VAL A 584 -0.90 -41.94 -20.95
C VAL A 584 -2.36 -41.82 -20.51
N LYS A 585 -3.22 -42.82 -20.74
CA LYS A 585 -4.61 -42.80 -20.22
C LYS A 585 -4.67 -42.93 -18.69
N GLU A 586 -3.79 -43.72 -18.11
CA GLU A 586 -3.64 -43.85 -16.65
C GLU A 586 -3.17 -42.52 -16.02
N SER A 587 -2.24 -41.80 -16.67
CA SER A 587 -1.84 -40.47 -16.19
C SER A 587 -2.94 -39.42 -16.35
N ILE A 588 -3.69 -39.43 -17.46
CA ILE A 588 -4.85 -38.54 -17.66
C ILE A 588 -5.91 -38.77 -16.59
N THR A 589 -6.35 -40.00 -16.36
CA THR A 589 -7.41 -40.30 -15.36
C THR A 589 -6.95 -39.99 -13.92
N SER A 590 -5.67 -40.15 -13.60
CA SER A 590 -5.09 -39.68 -12.33
C SER A 590 -5.18 -38.17 -12.17
N ILE A 591 -4.89 -37.40 -13.23
CA ILE A 591 -4.96 -35.93 -13.24
C ILE A 591 -6.42 -35.46 -13.20
N GLU A 592 -7.35 -36.12 -13.90
CA GLU A 592 -8.78 -35.83 -13.86
C GLU A 592 -9.34 -36.00 -12.43
N LEU A 593 -8.97 -37.07 -11.72
CA LEU A 593 -9.34 -37.29 -10.31
C LEU A 593 -8.77 -36.22 -9.38
N GLU A 594 -7.54 -35.76 -9.59
CA GLU A 594 -6.97 -34.66 -8.80
C GLU A 594 -7.66 -33.32 -9.09
N ILE A 595 -8.01 -33.05 -10.36
CA ILE A 595 -8.78 -31.89 -10.78
C ILE A 595 -10.17 -31.91 -10.13
N GLU A 596 -10.92 -33.02 -10.18
CA GLU A 596 -12.21 -33.16 -9.50
C GLU A 596 -12.08 -32.96 -7.98
N ALA A 597 -11.07 -33.57 -7.35
CA ALA A 597 -10.82 -33.39 -5.92
C ALA A 597 -10.48 -31.94 -5.55
N SER A 598 -9.81 -31.19 -6.44
CA SER A 598 -9.54 -29.75 -6.26
C SER A 598 -10.81 -28.89 -6.48
N SER A 599 -11.62 -29.24 -7.49
CA SER A 599 -12.85 -28.55 -7.85
C SER A 599 -13.90 -28.67 -6.74
N ASN A 600 -14.11 -29.88 -6.22
CA ASN A 600 -15.01 -30.13 -5.08
C ASN A 600 -14.59 -29.35 -3.82
N LYS A 601 -13.28 -29.25 -3.53
CA LYS A 601 -12.74 -28.39 -2.44
C LYS A 601 -12.97 -26.90 -2.69
N PHE A 602 -13.01 -26.45 -3.96
CA PHE A 602 -13.31 -25.06 -4.31
C PHE A 602 -14.81 -24.76 -4.23
N ILE A 603 -15.67 -25.67 -4.70
CA ILE A 603 -17.13 -25.55 -4.62
C ILE A 603 -17.58 -25.43 -3.16
N ALA A 604 -17.10 -26.32 -2.27
CA ALA A 604 -17.42 -26.25 -0.84
C ALA A 604 -17.05 -24.89 -0.21
N LYS A 605 -15.84 -24.37 -0.49
CA LYS A 605 -15.42 -23.03 -0.05
C LYS A 605 -16.30 -21.91 -0.63
N GLN A 606 -16.76 -22.06 -1.87
CA GLN A 606 -17.65 -21.09 -2.49
C GLN A 606 -19.05 -21.10 -1.85
N GLU A 607 -19.55 -22.27 -1.43
CA GLU A 607 -20.81 -22.39 -0.70
C GLU A 607 -20.72 -21.83 0.73
N ASP A 608 -19.63 -22.09 1.47
CA ASP A 608 -19.36 -21.45 2.76
C ASP A 608 -19.37 -19.92 2.66
N VAL A 609 -18.70 -19.37 1.63
CA VAL A 609 -18.67 -17.92 1.37
C VAL A 609 -20.06 -17.39 1.00
N LYS A 610 -20.83 -18.09 0.15
CA LYS A 610 -22.21 -17.73 -0.18
C LYS A 610 -23.12 -17.74 1.06
N ALA A 611 -22.99 -18.73 1.94
CA ALA A 611 -23.73 -18.82 3.19
C ALA A 611 -23.35 -17.69 4.17
N GLY A 612 -22.06 -17.32 4.23
CA GLY A 612 -21.57 -16.16 4.96
C GLY A 612 -22.17 -14.84 4.43
N MET A 613 -22.16 -14.63 3.11
CA MET A 613 -22.79 -13.46 2.48
C MET A 613 -24.30 -13.42 2.73
N ALA A 614 -25.01 -14.56 2.67
CA ALA A 614 -26.44 -14.62 2.95
C ALA A 614 -26.76 -14.22 4.40
N ARG A 615 -25.98 -14.70 5.39
CA ARG A 615 -26.11 -14.29 6.80
C ARG A 615 -25.86 -12.79 7.00
N LEU A 616 -24.82 -12.24 6.36
CA LEU A 616 -24.52 -10.81 6.43
C LEU A 616 -25.62 -9.96 5.79
N ASN A 617 -26.15 -10.36 4.63
CA ASN A 617 -27.26 -9.68 3.97
C ASN A 617 -28.54 -9.68 4.82
N HIS A 618 -28.86 -10.78 5.50
CA HIS A 618 -29.99 -10.83 6.43
C HIS A 618 -29.80 -9.86 7.61
N GLN A 619 -28.62 -9.86 8.24
CA GLN A 619 -28.30 -8.91 9.32
C GLN A 619 -28.34 -7.44 8.86
N ILE A 620 -28.00 -7.16 7.60
CA ILE A 620 -28.12 -5.84 6.99
C ILE A 620 -29.59 -5.45 6.82
N GLU A 621 -30.46 -6.37 6.39
CA GLU A 621 -31.90 -6.09 6.23
C GLU A 621 -32.60 -5.90 7.58
N ASP A 622 -32.32 -6.74 8.58
CA ASP A 622 -32.84 -6.57 9.96
C ASP A 622 -32.46 -5.19 10.53
N ARG A 623 -31.22 -4.73 10.25
CA ARG A 623 -30.73 -3.40 10.62
C ARG A 623 -31.35 -2.26 9.80
N LYS A 624 -31.82 -2.51 8.58
CA LYS A 624 -32.65 -1.54 7.85
C LYS A 624 -34.05 -1.48 8.42
N GLU A 625 -34.71 -2.62 8.65
CA GLU A 625 -36.07 -2.67 9.17
C GLU A 625 -36.18 -1.94 10.51
N THR A 626 -35.33 -2.29 11.47
CA THR A 626 -35.24 -1.59 12.76
C THR A 626 -34.98 -0.08 12.61
N ASN A 627 -34.11 0.33 11.68
CA ASN A 627 -33.88 1.75 11.37
C ASN A 627 -35.14 2.43 10.76
N THR A 628 -35.91 1.74 9.91
CA THR A 628 -37.21 2.28 9.44
C THR A 628 -38.26 2.35 10.53
N GLN A 629 -38.26 1.43 11.49
CA GLN A 629 -39.13 1.48 12.67
C GLN A 629 -38.75 2.67 13.57
N PHE A 630 -37.45 2.89 13.83
CA PHE A 630 -36.98 4.07 14.58
C PHE A 630 -37.34 5.39 13.87
N LYS A 631 -37.25 5.46 12.54
CA LYS A 631 -37.70 6.63 11.76
C LYS A 631 -39.21 6.87 11.90
N LYS A 632 -40.04 5.85 11.75
CA LYS A 632 -41.50 5.95 11.97
C LYS A 632 -41.81 6.40 13.39
N ASN A 633 -41.13 5.85 14.40
CA ASN A 633 -41.31 6.25 15.81
C ASN A 633 -40.92 7.73 16.06
N LEU A 634 -39.90 8.24 15.35
CA LEU A 634 -39.52 9.66 15.35
C LEU A 634 -40.54 10.55 14.63
N GLU A 635 -41.07 10.12 13.49
CA GLU A 635 -42.15 10.82 12.77
C GLU A 635 -43.42 10.90 13.65
N ASP A 636 -43.80 9.80 14.30
CA ASP A 636 -44.88 9.74 15.27
C ASP A 636 -44.66 10.68 16.47
N LEU A 637 -43.45 10.72 17.02
CA LEU A 637 -43.07 11.64 18.11
C LEU A 637 -43.13 13.10 17.68
N THR A 638 -42.63 13.43 16.49
CA THR A 638 -42.67 14.81 15.97
C THR A 638 -44.09 15.26 15.63
N GLN A 639 -44.94 14.38 15.10
CA GLN A 639 -46.37 14.67 14.93
C GLN A 639 -47.12 14.83 16.26
N LYS A 640 -46.77 14.05 17.30
CA LYS A 640 -47.32 14.22 18.66
C LYS A 640 -46.90 15.56 19.26
N LEU A 641 -45.62 15.95 19.10
CA LEU A 641 -45.10 17.25 19.54
C LEU A 641 -45.75 18.44 18.80
N GLN A 642 -45.96 18.35 17.48
CA GLN A 642 -46.65 19.40 16.70
C GLN A 642 -48.10 19.62 17.13
N LYS A 643 -48.74 18.63 17.77
CA LYS A 643 -50.13 18.72 18.27
C LYS A 643 -50.23 19.32 19.68
N VAL A 644 -49.11 19.69 20.33
CA VAL A 644 -49.09 20.35 21.64
C VAL A 644 -49.16 21.88 21.45
N PRO A 645 -50.25 22.57 21.89
CA PRO A 645 -50.35 24.01 21.75
C PRO A 645 -49.41 24.73 22.74
N ILE A 646 -48.50 25.56 22.21
CA ILE A 646 -47.51 26.28 23.01
C ILE A 646 -48.16 27.45 23.75
N SER A 647 -48.08 27.45 25.08
CA SER A 647 -48.61 28.52 25.93
C SER A 647 -47.78 29.81 25.82
N ARG A 648 -48.44 30.93 25.49
CA ARG A 648 -47.82 32.26 25.37
C ARG A 648 -47.58 32.89 26.75
N ALA A 649 -46.35 32.83 27.25
CA ALA A 649 -45.87 33.77 28.26
C ALA A 649 -45.71 35.18 27.64
N ARG A 650 -46.12 36.23 28.36
CA ARG A 650 -45.99 37.63 27.94
C ARG A 650 -44.65 38.21 28.42
N SER A 651 -44.04 39.06 27.60
CA SER A 651 -43.13 40.12 28.03
C SER A 651 -43.39 41.37 27.19
N SER A 652 -43.15 42.54 27.77
CA SER A 652 -43.63 43.83 27.24
C SER A 652 -42.54 44.90 27.30
N ASN A 653 -42.18 45.48 26.15
CA ASN A 653 -42.37 46.91 25.89
C ASN A 653 -41.96 47.33 24.47
N GLN A 654 -42.85 48.15 23.90
CA GLN A 654 -42.70 49.22 22.90
C GLN A 654 -41.30 49.90 22.87
N LEU A 655 -40.79 50.49 21.77
CA LEU A 655 -41.26 50.83 20.40
C LEU A 655 -39.99 50.88 19.47
N ALA A 656 -39.87 51.32 18.20
CA ALA A 656 -40.65 51.98 17.13
C ALA A 656 -39.85 51.82 15.78
N SER A 657 -40.30 52.12 14.55
CA SER A 657 -41.65 52.17 13.94
C SER A 657 -41.56 52.41 12.40
N SER A 658 -41.89 51.41 11.58
CA SER A 658 -42.23 51.51 10.13
C SER A 658 -42.78 50.14 9.68
N ALA A 659 -43.90 49.99 8.95
CA ALA A 659 -44.26 50.49 7.62
C ALA A 659 -43.36 49.87 6.51
N THR A 660 -43.84 49.16 5.49
CA THR A 660 -45.20 49.16 4.87
C THR A 660 -45.62 47.77 4.33
N MET A 661 -46.90 47.64 3.97
CA MET A 661 -47.61 46.56 3.25
C MET A 661 -46.78 45.94 2.09
N THR A 662 -46.95 44.67 1.70
CA THR A 662 -48.15 44.15 1.01
C THR A 662 -48.49 42.68 1.31
N ALA A 663 -49.74 42.31 1.01
CA ALA A 663 -50.22 40.92 0.98
C ALA A 663 -51.05 40.68 -0.29
N THR A 664 -50.96 39.47 -0.84
CA THR A 664 -51.89 38.94 -1.85
C THR A 664 -52.24 37.50 -1.48
N SER A 665 -53.51 37.13 -1.65
CA SER A 665 -54.04 35.87 -1.14
C SER A 665 -55.17 35.32 -2.02
N SER A 666 -54.94 34.16 -2.61
CA SER A 666 -55.93 33.26 -3.20
C SER A 666 -55.28 31.86 -3.27
N SER A 667 -55.87 30.74 -2.85
CA SER A 667 -57.22 30.18 -3.11
C SER A 667 -57.40 29.79 -4.57
N SER A 668 -57.80 28.58 -4.94
CA SER A 668 -58.26 27.43 -4.15
C SER A 668 -58.35 26.16 -5.04
N ASN A 669 -58.71 25.01 -4.43
CA ASN A 669 -59.28 23.82 -5.10
C ASN A 669 -58.32 22.99 -5.99
N SER A 670 -58.51 21.68 -6.20
CA SER A 670 -59.29 20.69 -5.43
C SER A 670 -58.86 19.25 -5.79
N THR A 671 -59.38 18.27 -5.04
CA THR A 671 -59.55 16.85 -5.40
C THR A 671 -59.93 16.60 -6.87
N SER A 672 -59.69 15.43 -7.48
CA SER A 672 -59.76 14.08 -6.89
C SER A 672 -58.95 12.98 -7.61
N ASN A 673 -58.83 11.83 -6.91
CA ASN A 673 -58.48 10.49 -7.40
C ASN A 673 -59.03 10.13 -8.80
N ILE A 674 -58.33 9.21 -9.48
CA ILE A 674 -58.90 7.89 -9.85
C ILE A 674 -57.77 6.85 -9.98
N SER A 675 -58.07 5.62 -9.55
CA SER A 675 -57.18 4.46 -9.61
C SER A 675 -57.66 3.47 -10.67
N SER A 676 -56.76 2.78 -11.39
CA SER A 676 -56.87 1.32 -11.58
C SER A 676 -55.71 0.67 -12.35
N ASN A 677 -55.26 -0.46 -11.79
CA ASN A 677 -54.76 -1.68 -12.43
C ASN A 677 -54.68 -1.73 -13.98
N ARG A 678 -53.53 -2.21 -14.49
CA ARG A 678 -53.49 -3.61 -14.99
C ARG A 678 -52.11 -4.26 -14.93
N LYS A 679 -52.14 -5.52 -14.48
CA LYS A 679 -51.09 -6.55 -14.44
C LYS A 679 -51.35 -7.43 -15.69
N ILE A 680 -50.39 -8.00 -16.42
CA ILE A 680 -49.94 -9.41 -16.29
C ILE A 680 -49.04 -9.80 -17.51
N LYS A 681 -47.90 -10.50 -17.25
CA LYS A 681 -47.10 -11.45 -18.09
C LYS A 681 -46.53 -11.06 -19.49
N ASN A 682 -45.20 -11.18 -19.61
CA ASN A 682 -44.37 -12.18 -20.36
C ASN A 682 -45.07 -13.26 -21.23
N PRO A 683 -44.37 -14.06 -22.09
CA PRO A 683 -42.91 -14.10 -22.37
C PRO A 683 -42.51 -14.03 -23.85
N ALA A 684 -41.22 -13.78 -24.09
CA ALA A 684 -40.37 -14.47 -25.07
C ALA A 684 -38.94 -14.43 -24.52
#